data_AF-A0A2G5C0K4-F1
#
_entry.id   AF-A0A2G5C0K4-F1
#
_cell.length_a   1.000
_cell.length_b   1.000
_cell.length_c   1.000
_cell.angle_alpha   90.00
_cell.angle_beta   90.00
_cell.angle_gamma   90.00
#
_symmetry.space_group_name_H-M   'P 1'
#
loop_
_entity.id
_entity.type
_entity.pdbx_description
1 polymer ?
#
loop_
_entity_poly.entity_id
_entity_poly.type
_entity_poly.pdbx_seq_one_letter_code
_entity_poly.pdbx_strand_id
1 'polypeptide(L)'
;MDMKNSSRLEGTSSDSVEKCLRELGPKSYSNDDLMRFTSNFSESNKIGSGGYGEVYKGQFPDGVLVAVKVLKEMDVVEETFMAEAITMGKAYHRNLVKLYGYCFEHDMKALVYEYMENGSLDKILYESHHSNINWEKLYVIAIDTAKGLNYLHNDLDEQIIHYDIKAANVLLEKNFSAKITDFGLAKLRNRDVSRVDLTRIRGTAGSQVGCKCDVYSFGMMLFEILGKRRNGMEENWFPGQVWKAYDNGKLEQLIRVCGIPKKDYEEATILSKVALWCAQYSSKLRPSMTNVVLMLEKTIQVENPPFPFLLGQFSNSLKQSVQVIPQVYSEVYPTINESVHVNMHLPIAEDLATLIPNKGIKLPTTTLVGKTTALKYSEMVLHWIVNDEIVTIGIHGMGGVGKTTILKNVYNQLLAMQNCFEKIIWVTVSKDANVSQLQNDVAKAVDLNLSREDDMLERSRLLLQALEQRKRVVFVFDDMWQAISFVDIVCKQMRCHQDNIVRVEPLTKEESWELFVDKVNVEFLPEVRTIAVEVVKECAGLPLAIITIGGAMTGNNDLSEWRLALSNLRDSSEQNMDRENKVYKCLKFSYDWLPNEQFRKCFLYCALYPEDCRIPTSKLVGFWILDGLIEGSNRQHELDQGQLILNKLTNHCLLESDTRFNVGDCARMHDLIRDMALSITSKCFMVKAGALLTSLPNEIKWGEDLERASFLGNDIKEISISPRCPKLSTLYLQENIYLENIACDFFVNMQGLRVLDLRFNHRIKWLPDSISDLVNLRALFLNWCNNLKRVPSLAKLVQLRTLELDGTYIRELPEGIEMLVNLRCLRLTRISLRKTIPMGLISKLSKLQELYLDEMKTDKLYVVGSGTSFAEELLSLKELEYLDISFHCFSDYASYVGSPKFNCRLKRLVVKIGCRSYLMGLDIEHEEMNIMSITIDSSENDHIIQNGISILENTELLKISGFNDLTSFCNWGRLIQLREFYIQRCKEIDCIWSFLEGEKQESSSWLRCLEVMRIFKCPRLYTIFKGIPNIGILSCLRSLEIIGCDNLKTVFSSSRLLQLLQNLETIEVRRCDELKELIGGGDNKNTETPITLPKLKRLELKVLPKLKNIWRGVLICDSLKSVSVQNCSELKRLPQFKGKDQSTPPPGLITIEGSRKWWDSLEWDPAYPQNILQPFFKEKPDYVSGM
;
A
#
# COMPACT_ATOMS: atom_id res chain seq x y z
N MET A 1 14.60 -15.51 -54.00
CA MET A 1 15.22 -16.72 -54.58
C MET A 1 15.40 -17.71 -53.46
N ASP A 2 14.95 -18.93 -53.71
CA ASP A 2 14.72 -20.02 -52.75
C ASP A 2 15.95 -20.45 -51.94
N MET A 3 15.74 -20.71 -50.64
CA MET A 3 16.28 -21.90 -49.97
C MET A 3 15.30 -22.36 -48.88
N LYS A 4 14.47 -23.35 -49.23
CA LYS A 4 13.77 -24.24 -48.29
C LYS A 4 14.65 -25.48 -48.07
N ASN A 5 14.60 -25.99 -46.83
CA ASN A 5 15.15 -27.25 -46.29
C ASN A 5 16.61 -27.25 -45.80
N SER A 6 16.76 -27.09 -44.48
CA SER A 6 17.60 -27.98 -43.67
C SER A 6 16.87 -28.35 -42.38
N SER A 7 16.47 -29.61 -42.32
CA SER A 7 16.02 -30.32 -41.11
C SER A 7 17.14 -30.45 -40.08
N ARG A 8 16.75 -30.44 -38.79
CA ARG A 8 17.57 -30.69 -37.58
C ARG A 8 18.64 -29.65 -37.26
N LEU A 9 18.30 -28.72 -36.37
CA LEU A 9 19.24 -28.12 -35.43
C LEU A 9 18.51 -27.98 -34.08
N GLU A 10 18.72 -28.95 -33.19
CA GLU A 10 18.81 -28.66 -31.77
C GLU A 10 20.03 -27.75 -31.61
N GLY A 11 19.80 -26.43 -31.59
CA GLY A 11 20.83 -25.42 -31.40
C GLY A 11 20.49 -24.62 -30.16
N THR A 12 21.20 -24.90 -29.06
CA THR A 12 21.20 -24.18 -27.79
C THR A 12 21.49 -22.67 -27.98
N SER A 13 21.05 -21.83 -27.04
CA SER A 13 21.28 -20.37 -26.97
C SER A 13 22.72 -19.88 -27.33
N SER A 14 23.73 -20.74 -27.27
CA SER A 14 25.12 -20.49 -27.68
C SER A 14 25.32 -20.10 -29.16
N ASP A 15 24.64 -20.73 -30.11
CA ASP A 15 24.90 -20.52 -31.56
C ASP A 15 24.47 -19.12 -32.03
N SER A 16 23.39 -18.58 -31.47
CA SER A 16 22.92 -17.22 -31.72
C SER A 16 23.87 -16.16 -31.15
N VAL A 17 24.50 -16.44 -30.00
CA VAL A 17 25.43 -15.54 -29.32
C VAL A 17 26.75 -15.46 -30.08
N GLU A 18 27.30 -16.61 -30.49
CA GLU A 18 28.52 -16.63 -31.31
C GLU A 18 28.32 -15.91 -32.64
N LYS A 19 27.16 -16.06 -33.28
CA LYS A 19 26.85 -15.36 -34.53
C LYS A 19 26.85 -13.83 -34.35
N CYS A 20 26.27 -13.34 -33.25
CA CYS A 20 26.24 -11.92 -32.92
C CYS A 20 27.65 -11.35 -32.66
N LEU A 21 28.49 -12.07 -31.91
CA LEU A 21 29.84 -11.59 -31.57
C LEU A 21 30.82 -11.63 -32.74
N ARG A 22 30.68 -12.59 -33.67
CA ARG A 22 31.52 -12.67 -34.89
C ARG A 22 31.35 -11.46 -35.82
N GLU A 23 30.20 -10.80 -35.79
CA GLU A 23 29.92 -9.61 -36.63
C GLU A 23 30.48 -8.31 -36.03
N LEU A 24 30.89 -8.30 -34.76
CA LEU A 24 31.30 -7.09 -34.02
C LEU A 24 32.81 -6.80 -34.06
N GLY A 25 33.64 -7.69 -34.58
CA GLY A 25 35.08 -7.44 -34.79
C GLY A 25 36.09 -8.15 -33.86
N PRO A 26 35.81 -8.42 -32.57
CA PRO A 26 36.70 -9.23 -31.72
C PRO A 26 36.83 -10.68 -32.21
N LYS A 27 38.04 -11.25 -32.13
CA LYS A 27 38.31 -12.63 -32.57
C LYS A 27 37.85 -13.67 -31.53
N SER A 28 37.23 -14.75 -31.97
CA SER A 28 36.96 -15.90 -31.09
C SER A 28 38.24 -16.72 -30.86
N TYR A 29 38.51 -17.08 -29.61
CA TYR A 29 39.61 -17.93 -29.16
C TYR A 29 39.06 -19.14 -28.42
N SER A 30 39.71 -20.29 -28.60
CA SER A 30 39.37 -21.50 -27.86
C SER A 30 39.99 -21.52 -26.45
N ASN A 31 39.49 -22.39 -25.58
CA ASN A 31 40.12 -22.65 -24.27
C ASN A 31 41.60 -23.03 -24.39
N ASP A 32 41.94 -23.84 -25.39
CA ASP A 32 43.33 -24.25 -25.67
C ASP A 32 44.20 -23.05 -26.09
N ASP A 33 43.66 -22.11 -26.86
CA ASP A 33 44.37 -20.89 -27.23
C ASP A 33 44.68 -20.05 -25.98
N LEU A 34 43.69 -19.85 -25.10
CA LEU A 34 43.87 -19.07 -23.87
C LEU A 34 44.82 -19.74 -22.89
N MET A 35 44.77 -21.07 -22.76
CA MET A 35 45.75 -21.84 -21.98
C MET A 35 47.17 -21.64 -22.54
N ARG A 36 47.37 -21.64 -23.86
CA ARG A 36 48.67 -21.36 -24.47
C ARG A 36 49.14 -19.93 -24.21
N PHE A 37 48.27 -18.94 -24.40
CA PHE A 37 48.63 -17.53 -24.20
C PHE A 37 49.03 -17.23 -22.76
N THR A 38 48.39 -17.88 -21.78
CA THR A 38 48.55 -17.60 -20.35
C THR A 38 49.50 -18.57 -19.62
N SER A 39 50.13 -19.51 -20.34
CA SER A 39 50.92 -20.60 -19.73
C SER A 39 50.10 -21.40 -18.70
N ASN A 40 48.96 -21.92 -19.16
CA ASN A 40 47.99 -22.69 -18.38
C ASN A 40 47.46 -21.95 -17.13
N PHE A 41 47.13 -20.66 -17.28
CA PHE A 41 46.66 -19.80 -16.19
C PHE A 41 47.56 -19.86 -14.94
N SER A 42 48.88 -19.92 -15.14
CA SER A 42 49.85 -19.95 -14.03
C SER A 42 49.61 -18.81 -13.04
N GLU A 43 49.65 -19.10 -11.75
CA GLU A 43 49.55 -18.07 -10.69
C GLU A 43 50.64 -16.99 -10.83
N SER A 44 51.80 -17.30 -11.44
CA SER A 44 52.83 -16.30 -11.76
C SER A 44 52.40 -15.26 -12.79
N ASN A 45 51.38 -15.57 -13.59
CA ASN A 45 50.80 -14.69 -14.61
C ASN A 45 49.52 -14.01 -14.12
N LYS A 46 49.04 -14.28 -12.91
CA LYS A 46 47.86 -13.63 -12.35
C LYS A 46 48.17 -12.18 -12.00
N ILE A 47 47.48 -11.24 -12.65
CA ILE A 47 47.71 -9.79 -12.50
C ILE A 47 46.56 -9.07 -11.78
N GLY A 48 45.41 -9.73 -11.62
CA GLY A 48 44.28 -9.19 -10.88
C GLY A 48 43.25 -10.25 -10.50
N SER A 49 42.51 -9.98 -9.43
CA SER A 49 41.37 -10.79 -8.98
C SER A 49 40.30 -9.87 -8.42
N GLY A 50 39.05 -10.05 -8.83
CA GLY A 50 37.91 -9.24 -8.37
C GLY A 50 36.60 -10.04 -8.32
N GLY A 51 35.51 -9.35 -7.99
CA GLY A 51 34.18 -9.97 -7.85
C GLY A 51 33.58 -10.55 -9.14
N TYR A 52 34.17 -10.24 -10.30
CA TYR A 52 33.69 -10.67 -11.63
C TYR A 52 34.61 -11.69 -12.30
N GLY A 53 35.79 -12.00 -11.75
CA GLY A 53 36.74 -12.88 -12.42
C GLY A 53 38.19 -12.72 -11.98
N GLU A 54 39.07 -13.44 -12.66
CA GLU A 54 40.52 -13.38 -12.50
C GLU A 54 41.15 -12.93 -13.81
N VAL A 55 42.20 -12.11 -13.72
CA VAL A 55 42.89 -11.53 -14.88
C VAL A 55 44.30 -12.07 -14.92
N TYR A 56 44.66 -12.66 -16.07
CA TYR A 56 45.97 -13.26 -16.33
C TYR A 56 46.70 -12.49 -17.43
N LYS A 57 47.99 -12.27 -17.25
CA LYS A 57 48.88 -11.81 -18.31
C LYS A 57 49.14 -12.96 -19.28
N GLY A 58 48.99 -12.69 -20.57
CA GLY A 58 49.34 -13.62 -21.62
C GLY A 58 50.13 -12.98 -22.74
N GLN A 59 50.52 -13.80 -23.72
CA GLN A 59 51.22 -13.36 -24.91
C GLN A 59 50.68 -14.08 -26.15
N PHE A 60 50.33 -13.32 -27.19
CA PHE A 60 49.99 -13.86 -28.50
C PHE A 60 51.23 -14.43 -29.22
N PRO A 61 51.07 -15.29 -30.24
CA PRO A 61 52.19 -15.90 -30.95
C PRO A 61 53.13 -14.91 -31.66
N ASP A 62 52.65 -13.71 -31.98
CA ASP A 62 53.42 -12.61 -32.58
C ASP A 62 54.20 -11.77 -31.54
N GLY A 63 54.09 -12.12 -30.26
CA GLY A 63 54.78 -11.47 -29.15
C GLY A 63 53.99 -10.36 -28.47
N VAL A 64 52.78 -10.03 -28.95
CA VAL A 64 51.92 -9.00 -28.33
C VAL A 64 51.42 -9.45 -26.96
N LEU A 65 51.58 -8.60 -25.95
CA LEU A 65 51.12 -8.87 -24.58
C LEU A 65 49.62 -8.61 -24.46
N VAL A 66 48.92 -9.50 -23.74
CA VAL A 66 47.47 -9.44 -23.54
C VAL A 66 47.08 -9.63 -22.07
N ALA A 67 45.90 -9.17 -21.71
CA ALA A 67 45.25 -9.43 -20.43
C ALA A 67 43.99 -10.29 -20.66
N VAL A 68 43.97 -11.50 -20.11
CA VAL A 68 42.87 -12.47 -20.24
C VAL A 68 42.04 -12.44 -18.95
N LYS A 69 40.83 -11.87 -19.01
CA LYS A 69 39.86 -11.80 -17.91
C LYS A 69 38.95 -13.04 -17.99
N VAL A 70 39.14 -14.00 -17.08
CA VAL A 70 38.33 -15.22 -16.95
C VAL A 70 37.24 -14.99 -15.91
N LEU A 71 35.98 -15.20 -16.28
CA LEU A 71 34.84 -14.92 -15.40
C LEU A 71 34.51 -16.14 -14.52
N LYS A 72 34.20 -15.95 -13.23
CA LYS A 72 33.85 -17.02 -12.28
C LYS A 72 32.36 -17.36 -12.34
N GLU A 73 32.00 -18.66 -12.35
CA GLU A 73 30.60 -19.14 -12.43
C GLU A 73 29.69 -18.58 -11.34
N MET A 74 28.65 -17.83 -11.75
CA MET A 74 27.40 -17.50 -11.04
C MET A 74 26.31 -17.15 -12.07
N ASP A 75 25.02 -17.25 -11.71
CA ASP A 75 23.85 -17.01 -12.59
C ASP A 75 23.76 -15.61 -13.25
N VAL A 76 24.71 -14.69 -13.02
CA VAL A 76 24.76 -13.30 -13.52
C VAL A 76 25.90 -13.07 -14.54
N VAL A 77 26.65 -14.12 -14.89
CA VAL A 77 27.89 -14.00 -15.68
C VAL A 77 27.64 -13.78 -17.18
N GLU A 78 26.61 -14.39 -17.76
CA GLU A 78 26.32 -14.21 -19.20
C GLU A 78 25.90 -12.78 -19.53
N GLU A 79 25.07 -12.14 -18.70
CA GLU A 79 24.64 -10.76 -18.93
C GLU A 79 25.81 -9.76 -18.88
N THR A 80 26.70 -9.91 -17.89
CA THR A 80 27.88 -9.02 -17.74
C THR A 80 28.91 -9.27 -18.84
N PHE A 81 29.14 -10.53 -19.23
CA PHE A 81 29.95 -10.89 -20.38
C PHE A 81 29.40 -10.27 -21.67
N MET A 82 28.10 -10.43 -21.93
CA MET A 82 27.46 -9.94 -23.15
C MET A 82 27.46 -8.41 -23.20
N ALA A 83 27.16 -7.73 -22.09
CA ALA A 83 27.22 -6.27 -22.03
C ALA A 83 28.63 -5.76 -22.38
N GLU A 84 29.67 -6.35 -21.78
CA GLU A 84 31.05 -5.94 -21.99
C GLU A 84 31.54 -6.27 -23.41
N ALA A 85 31.28 -7.48 -23.91
CA ALA A 85 31.68 -7.93 -25.25
C ALA A 85 31.00 -7.13 -26.37
N ILE A 86 29.69 -6.89 -26.28
CA ILE A 86 28.94 -6.14 -27.31
C ILE A 86 29.39 -4.67 -27.32
N THR A 87 29.48 -4.05 -26.15
CA THR A 87 29.84 -2.62 -26.03
C THR A 87 31.24 -2.37 -26.55
N MET A 88 32.21 -3.21 -26.18
CA MET A 88 33.59 -3.09 -26.62
C MET A 88 33.83 -3.54 -28.06
N GLY A 89 32.97 -4.39 -28.62
CA GLY A 89 32.97 -4.67 -30.06
C GLY A 89 32.52 -3.46 -30.90
N LYS A 90 31.61 -2.64 -30.38
CA LYS A 90 31.07 -1.45 -31.07
C LYS A 90 31.90 -0.18 -30.89
N ALA A 91 32.68 -0.07 -29.82
CA ALA A 91 33.40 1.14 -29.45
C ALA A 91 34.90 1.02 -29.70
N TYR A 92 35.49 1.99 -30.42
CA TYR A 92 36.93 2.06 -30.65
C TYR A 92 37.45 3.49 -30.50
N HIS A 93 38.24 3.73 -29.45
CA HIS A 93 38.83 5.02 -29.18
C HIS A 93 40.16 4.87 -28.42
N ARG A 94 41.10 5.80 -28.62
CA ARG A 94 42.45 5.74 -28.03
C ARG A 94 42.45 5.75 -26.49
N ASN A 95 41.37 6.22 -25.86
CA ASN A 95 41.20 6.28 -24.40
C ASN A 95 40.24 5.20 -23.87
N LEU A 96 40.00 4.12 -24.64
CA LEU A 96 39.28 2.92 -24.22
C LEU A 96 40.19 1.70 -24.40
N VAL A 97 40.16 0.76 -23.46
CA VAL A 97 41.00 -0.45 -23.55
C VAL A 97 40.53 -1.33 -24.70
N LYS A 98 41.41 -1.70 -25.61
CA LYS A 98 41.08 -2.50 -26.78
C LYS A 98 40.76 -3.95 -26.40
N LEU A 99 39.60 -4.44 -26.85
CA LEU A 99 39.23 -5.85 -26.82
C LEU A 99 39.75 -6.55 -28.09
N TYR A 100 40.70 -7.48 -27.94
CA TYR A 100 41.22 -8.28 -29.05
C TYR A 100 40.33 -9.47 -29.41
N GLY A 101 39.64 -10.05 -28.41
CA GLY A 101 38.82 -11.23 -28.63
C GLY A 101 38.16 -11.76 -27.38
N TYR A 102 37.48 -12.89 -27.52
CA TYR A 102 36.70 -13.52 -26.47
C TYR A 102 36.76 -15.05 -26.57
N CYS A 103 36.43 -15.72 -25.48
CA CYS A 103 36.12 -17.13 -25.42
C CYS A 103 34.73 -17.28 -24.78
N PHE A 104 33.86 -18.05 -25.43
CA PHE A 104 32.50 -18.32 -24.97
C PHE A 104 32.21 -19.82 -25.09
N GLU A 105 32.96 -20.62 -24.34
CA GLU A 105 32.78 -22.07 -24.25
C GLU A 105 31.96 -22.42 -22.98
N HIS A 106 31.34 -23.61 -22.97
CA HIS A 106 30.45 -24.05 -21.89
C HIS A 106 31.12 -23.94 -20.50
N ASP A 107 32.38 -24.35 -20.44
CA ASP A 107 33.26 -24.41 -19.26
C ASP A 107 34.09 -23.14 -19.00
N MET A 108 34.17 -22.21 -19.96
CA MET A 108 34.95 -20.97 -19.79
C MET A 108 34.41 -19.80 -20.61
N LYS A 109 34.12 -18.70 -19.89
CA LYS A 109 33.86 -17.39 -20.48
C LYS A 109 35.02 -16.46 -20.17
N ALA A 110 35.66 -15.90 -21.21
CA ALA A 110 36.80 -15.02 -21.03
C ALA A 110 36.88 -13.91 -22.09
N LEU A 111 37.47 -12.77 -21.70
CA LEU A 111 37.68 -11.61 -22.56
C LEU A 111 39.18 -11.31 -22.65
N VAL A 112 39.68 -11.07 -23.86
CA VAL A 112 41.11 -10.86 -24.16
C VAL A 112 41.33 -9.39 -24.52
N TYR A 113 41.96 -8.64 -23.63
CA TYR A 113 42.26 -7.22 -23.79
C TYR A 113 43.74 -6.98 -24.12
N GLU A 114 44.05 -5.77 -24.58
CA GLU A 114 45.42 -5.27 -24.54
C GLU A 114 45.95 -5.19 -23.09
N TYR A 115 47.23 -5.50 -22.92
CA TYR A 115 47.88 -5.45 -21.61
C TYR A 115 48.35 -4.03 -21.28
N MET A 116 47.98 -3.53 -20.11
CA MET A 116 48.29 -2.19 -19.63
C MET A 116 49.42 -2.24 -18.61
N GLU A 117 50.62 -1.77 -18.96
CA GLU A 117 51.84 -2.09 -18.20
C GLU A 117 51.93 -1.38 -16.83
N ASN A 118 51.27 -0.24 -16.67
CA ASN A 118 51.28 0.51 -15.42
C ASN A 118 50.07 0.20 -14.52
N GLY A 119 49.21 -0.75 -14.91
CA GLY A 119 48.06 -1.18 -14.12
C GLY A 119 46.97 -0.10 -13.99
N SER A 120 46.18 -0.16 -12.91
CA SER A 120 45.05 0.73 -12.64
C SER A 120 45.47 2.00 -11.89
N LEU A 121 44.75 3.09 -12.11
CA LEU A 121 45.02 4.40 -11.53
C LEU A 121 44.93 4.38 -9.99
N ASP A 122 44.02 3.61 -9.40
CA ASP A 122 43.91 3.49 -7.95
C ASP A 122 45.20 2.95 -7.29
N LYS A 123 45.89 1.99 -7.92
CA LYS A 123 47.20 1.51 -7.45
C LYS A 123 48.25 2.61 -7.51
N ILE A 124 48.23 3.46 -8.54
CA ILE A 124 49.13 4.62 -8.64
C ILE A 124 48.81 5.69 -7.58
N LEU A 125 47.53 5.90 -7.26
CA LEU A 125 47.11 6.89 -6.27
C LEU A 125 47.35 6.43 -4.82
N TYR A 126 47.19 5.14 -4.53
CA TYR A 126 47.12 4.62 -3.16
C TYR A 126 48.33 3.78 -2.72
N GLU A 127 49.05 3.14 -3.65
CA GLU A 127 50.15 2.25 -3.30
C GLU A 127 51.51 2.96 -3.44
N SER A 128 52.27 2.99 -2.36
CA SER A 128 53.49 3.79 -2.19
C SER A 128 54.68 3.35 -3.06
N HIS A 129 54.63 2.16 -3.67
CA HIS A 129 55.72 1.60 -4.48
C HIS A 129 55.77 2.09 -5.94
N HIS A 130 54.73 2.80 -6.42
CA HIS A 130 54.66 3.36 -7.78
C HIS A 130 54.74 4.92 -7.82
N SER A 131 55.13 5.52 -6.70
CA SER A 131 54.85 6.93 -6.33
C SER A 131 55.70 8.04 -7.00
N ASN A 132 56.24 7.81 -8.20
CA ASN A 132 56.99 8.85 -8.94
C ASN A 132 56.19 9.53 -10.08
N ILE A 133 54.86 9.39 -10.12
CA ILE A 133 54.05 10.12 -11.10
C ILE A 133 53.97 11.60 -10.72
N ASN A 134 54.41 12.47 -11.64
CA ASN A 134 54.29 13.91 -11.47
C ASN A 134 52.83 14.37 -11.68
N TRP A 135 52.50 15.54 -11.16
CA TRP A 135 51.14 16.08 -11.24
C TRP A 135 50.66 16.32 -12.68
N GLU A 136 51.54 16.78 -13.55
CA GLU A 136 51.28 16.95 -14.99
C GLU A 136 50.67 15.69 -15.63
N LYS A 137 51.25 14.50 -15.35
CA LYS A 137 50.69 13.23 -15.86
C LYS A 137 49.32 12.90 -15.26
N LEU A 138 49.09 13.19 -13.98
CA LEU A 138 47.79 12.99 -13.34
C LEU A 138 46.70 13.89 -13.94
N TYR A 139 47.06 15.12 -14.31
CA TYR A 139 46.17 16.03 -15.02
C TYR A 139 45.86 15.52 -16.43
N VAL A 140 46.86 15.00 -17.15
CA VAL A 140 46.66 14.34 -18.46
C VAL A 140 45.76 13.11 -18.34
N ILE A 141 45.91 12.30 -17.30
CA ILE A 141 45.03 11.14 -17.04
C ILE A 141 43.56 11.56 -16.88
N ALA A 142 43.30 12.68 -16.17
CA ALA A 142 41.96 13.24 -16.05
C ALA A 142 41.39 13.67 -17.42
N ILE A 143 42.20 14.31 -18.27
CA ILE A 143 41.81 14.72 -19.63
C ILE A 143 41.52 13.50 -20.51
N ASP A 144 42.43 12.51 -20.51
CA ASP A 144 42.30 11.28 -21.30
C ASP A 144 41.04 10.51 -20.92
N THR A 145 40.75 10.40 -19.63
CA THR A 145 39.51 9.77 -19.14
C THR A 145 38.28 10.57 -19.57
N ALA A 146 38.31 11.90 -19.49
CA ALA A 146 37.21 12.75 -19.93
C ALA A 146 36.94 12.61 -21.44
N LYS A 147 37.99 12.47 -22.26
CA LYS A 147 37.88 12.22 -23.70
C LYS A 147 37.26 10.86 -24.00
N GLY A 148 37.68 9.81 -23.29
CA GLY A 148 37.07 8.48 -23.41
C GLY A 148 35.57 8.50 -23.10
N LEU A 149 35.17 9.17 -22.03
CA LEU A 149 33.75 9.35 -21.66
C LEU A 149 32.97 10.22 -22.66
N ASN A 150 33.58 11.29 -23.18
CA ASN A 150 32.93 12.12 -24.21
C ASN A 150 32.61 11.30 -25.47
N TYR A 151 33.55 10.47 -25.91
CA TYR A 151 33.35 9.59 -27.06
C TYR A 151 32.15 8.64 -26.86
N LEU A 152 32.11 7.97 -25.70
CA LEU A 152 31.00 7.07 -25.35
C LEU A 152 29.64 7.79 -25.30
N HIS A 153 29.62 9.03 -24.82
CA HIS A 153 28.38 9.80 -24.66
C HIS A 153 27.89 10.47 -25.94
N ASN A 154 28.79 10.94 -26.82
CA ASN A 154 28.47 11.91 -27.87
C ASN A 154 28.94 11.55 -29.28
N ASP A 155 29.86 10.60 -29.45
CA ASP A 155 30.49 10.36 -30.75
C ASP A 155 30.03 9.04 -31.43
N LEU A 156 29.20 8.25 -30.74
CA LEU A 156 28.63 6.99 -31.24
C LEU A 156 27.13 7.11 -31.55
N ASP A 157 26.66 6.44 -32.61
CA ASP A 157 25.23 6.42 -33.01
C ASP A 157 24.32 5.94 -31.87
N GLU A 158 24.74 4.87 -31.19
CA GLU A 158 24.18 4.42 -29.91
C GLU A 158 25.01 5.00 -28.77
N GLN A 159 24.39 5.82 -27.91
CA GLN A 159 25.05 6.37 -26.72
C GLN A 159 25.36 5.25 -25.73
N ILE A 160 26.61 5.17 -25.25
CA ILE A 160 27.06 4.19 -24.27
C ILE A 160 27.18 4.87 -22.90
N ILE A 161 26.52 4.33 -21.87
CA ILE A 161 26.63 4.80 -20.48
C ILE A 161 27.37 3.73 -19.66
N HIS A 162 28.44 4.09 -18.97
CA HIS A 162 29.37 3.13 -18.34
C HIS A 162 28.91 2.65 -16.95
N TYR A 163 28.33 3.52 -16.12
CA TYR A 163 27.82 3.28 -14.76
C TYR A 163 28.83 2.89 -13.66
N ASP A 164 30.10 2.66 -13.98
CA ASP A 164 31.13 2.24 -13.00
C ASP A 164 32.47 2.96 -13.20
N ILE A 165 32.42 4.27 -13.43
CA ILE A 165 33.64 5.09 -13.53
C ILE A 165 34.24 5.30 -12.13
N LYS A 166 35.48 4.85 -11.96
CA LYS A 166 36.28 4.99 -10.74
C LYS A 166 37.76 4.79 -11.07
N ALA A 167 38.67 5.18 -10.16
CA ALA A 167 40.11 5.05 -10.39
C ALA A 167 40.56 3.60 -10.67
N ALA A 168 39.87 2.59 -10.12
CA ALA A 168 40.18 1.17 -10.38
C ALA A 168 39.87 0.73 -11.83
N ASN A 169 38.96 1.43 -12.52
CA ASN A 169 38.50 1.12 -13.87
C ASN A 169 39.15 2.03 -14.94
N VAL A 170 40.22 2.74 -14.57
CA VAL A 170 41.07 3.51 -15.49
C VAL A 170 42.46 2.88 -15.48
N LEU A 171 42.84 2.27 -16.60
CA LEU A 171 44.14 1.62 -16.77
C LEU A 171 45.13 2.52 -17.50
N LEU A 172 46.42 2.30 -17.25
CA LEU A 172 47.50 3.15 -17.73
C LEU A 172 48.49 2.37 -18.59
N GLU A 173 48.73 2.88 -19.79
CA GLU A 173 49.80 2.37 -20.67
C GLU A 173 51.18 2.75 -20.12
N LYS A 174 52.25 2.16 -20.68
CA LYS A 174 53.64 2.52 -20.38
C LYS A 174 53.94 4.03 -20.35
N ASN A 175 53.30 4.82 -21.22
CA ASN A 175 53.48 6.28 -21.31
C ASN A 175 52.55 7.08 -20.36
N PHE A 176 51.75 6.42 -19.52
CA PHE A 176 50.71 6.98 -18.65
C PHE A 176 49.50 7.57 -19.37
N SER A 177 49.24 7.22 -20.64
CA SER A 177 47.95 7.50 -21.26
C SER A 177 46.86 6.64 -20.63
N ALA A 178 45.71 7.27 -20.37
CA ALA A 178 44.62 6.63 -19.65
C ALA A 178 43.59 6.00 -20.59
N LYS A 179 43.17 4.78 -20.26
CA LYS A 179 42.14 4.03 -20.96
C LYS A 179 41.08 3.49 -20.00
N ILE A 180 39.82 3.68 -20.34
CA ILE A 180 38.66 3.19 -19.56
C ILE A 180 38.47 1.70 -19.83
N THR A 181 38.16 0.93 -18.77
CA THR A 181 37.89 -0.51 -18.82
C THR A 181 36.68 -0.90 -17.96
N ASP A 182 36.32 -2.19 -17.97
CA ASP A 182 35.24 -2.81 -17.17
C ASP A 182 33.83 -2.37 -17.57
N PHE A 183 33.42 -2.74 -18.79
CA PHE A 183 32.11 -2.40 -19.36
C PHE A 183 31.00 -3.40 -18.99
N GLY A 184 31.22 -4.24 -17.97
CA GLY A 184 30.24 -5.25 -17.53
C GLY A 184 28.91 -4.69 -17.02
N LEU A 185 28.85 -3.39 -16.70
CA LEU A 185 27.62 -2.67 -16.32
C LEU A 185 27.15 -1.68 -17.38
N ALA A 186 27.85 -1.58 -18.52
CA ALA A 186 27.56 -0.59 -19.54
C ALA A 186 26.23 -0.89 -20.24
N LYS A 187 25.49 0.17 -20.64
CA LYS A 187 24.24 0.03 -21.41
C LYS A 187 24.25 0.91 -22.66
N LEU A 188 23.68 0.36 -23.74
CA LEU A 188 23.47 1.04 -25.02
C LEU A 188 22.14 1.79 -25.03
N ARG A 189 22.12 3.00 -25.60
CA ARG A 189 20.94 3.86 -25.72
C ARG A 189 20.84 4.45 -27.12
N ASN A 190 19.72 4.17 -27.81
CA ASN A 190 19.40 4.83 -29.08
C ASN A 190 19.05 6.30 -28.90
N ARG A 191 19.61 7.18 -29.74
CA ARG A 191 19.40 8.63 -29.68
C ARG A 191 17.96 9.06 -30.01
N ASP A 192 17.23 8.26 -30.79
CA ASP A 192 15.83 8.53 -31.19
C ASP A 192 14.79 8.09 -30.14
N VAL A 193 15.22 7.51 -29.02
CA VAL A 193 14.35 7.04 -27.93
C VAL A 193 14.72 7.76 -26.63
N SER A 194 13.80 8.56 -26.11
CA SER A 194 14.10 9.48 -24.99
C SER A 194 14.22 8.81 -23.62
N ARG A 195 14.02 7.50 -23.44
CA ARG A 195 14.21 6.82 -22.14
C ARG A 195 14.64 5.35 -22.29
N VAL A 196 15.66 4.95 -21.53
CA VAL A 196 16.08 3.55 -21.33
C VAL A 196 15.80 3.19 -19.87
N ASP A 197 15.17 2.03 -19.64
CA ASP A 197 14.95 1.41 -18.33
C ASP A 197 16.24 0.73 -17.83
N LEU A 198 16.52 0.82 -16.51
CA LEU A 198 17.53 -0.03 -15.87
C LEU A 198 16.89 -0.97 -14.86
N THR A 199 17.01 -2.27 -15.15
CA THR A 199 17.15 -3.34 -14.18
C THR A 199 18.51 -3.21 -13.46
N ARG A 200 18.50 -3.40 -12.12
CA ARG A 200 19.63 -3.48 -11.16
C ARG A 200 20.56 -2.26 -11.07
N ILE A 201 20.55 -1.59 -9.90
CA ILE A 201 21.53 -0.57 -9.52
C ILE A 201 22.69 -1.26 -8.78
N ARG A 202 23.85 -1.36 -9.42
CA ARG A 202 25.17 -1.42 -8.75
C ARG A 202 25.95 -0.20 -9.25
N GLY A 203 26.28 0.73 -8.36
CA GLY A 203 27.00 1.97 -8.68
C GLY A 203 26.55 3.16 -7.81
N THR A 204 27.49 4.07 -7.52
CA THR A 204 27.44 5.14 -6.51
C THR A 204 26.25 6.11 -6.65
N ALA A 205 25.75 6.57 -5.49
CA ALA A 205 24.60 7.45 -5.30
C ALA A 205 24.54 8.65 -6.28
N GLY A 206 23.47 8.69 -7.07
CA GLY A 206 23.16 9.78 -7.99
C GLY A 206 21.79 9.54 -8.65
N SER A 207 20.76 10.19 -8.12
CA SER A 207 19.36 10.10 -8.52
C SER A 207 19.10 10.75 -9.89
N GLN A 208 19.50 10.08 -10.97
CA GLN A 208 18.92 10.15 -12.33
C GLN A 208 19.73 9.27 -13.29
N VAL A 209 19.09 8.24 -13.84
CA VAL A 209 19.69 7.30 -14.81
C VAL A 209 19.94 7.99 -16.16
N GLY A 210 21.22 8.10 -16.54
CA GLY A 210 21.67 8.69 -17.81
C GLY A 210 23.18 8.98 -17.80
N CYS A 211 23.72 9.56 -18.88
CA CYS A 211 25.15 9.92 -18.99
C CYS A 211 25.67 10.81 -17.83
N LYS A 212 24.77 11.51 -17.13
CA LYS A 212 25.09 12.33 -15.95
C LYS A 212 25.53 11.53 -14.72
N CYS A 213 25.29 10.22 -14.66
CA CYS A 213 25.86 9.33 -13.63
C CYS A 213 27.36 9.19 -13.80
N ASP A 214 27.84 8.97 -15.03
CA ASP A 214 29.27 8.89 -15.34
C ASP A 214 29.95 10.23 -15.05
N VAL A 215 29.28 11.36 -15.33
CA VAL A 215 29.80 12.71 -14.99
C VAL A 215 30.02 12.86 -13.48
N TYR A 216 29.06 12.43 -12.65
CA TYR A 216 29.22 12.48 -11.19
C TYR A 216 30.37 11.60 -10.71
N SER A 217 30.42 10.36 -11.20
CA SER A 217 31.45 9.39 -10.84
C SER A 217 32.85 9.86 -11.29
N PHE A 218 32.95 10.51 -12.45
CA PHE A 218 34.15 11.20 -12.91
C PHE A 218 34.55 12.34 -11.96
N GLY A 219 33.59 13.17 -11.50
CA GLY A 219 33.84 14.21 -10.49
C GLY A 219 34.41 13.64 -9.18
N MET A 220 33.87 12.51 -8.71
CA MET A 220 34.41 11.80 -7.53
C MET A 220 35.84 11.30 -7.75
N MET A 221 36.13 10.75 -8.93
CA MET A 221 37.49 10.33 -9.30
C MET A 221 38.47 11.52 -9.37
N LEU A 222 38.04 12.70 -9.83
CA LEU A 222 38.88 13.90 -9.83
C LEU A 222 39.30 14.32 -8.42
N PHE A 223 38.42 14.19 -7.42
CA PHE A 223 38.81 14.42 -6.02
C PHE A 223 39.86 13.40 -5.55
N GLU A 224 39.80 12.15 -5.99
CA GLU A 224 40.83 11.15 -5.67
C GLU A 224 42.19 11.49 -6.29
N ILE A 225 42.18 11.98 -7.54
CA ILE A 225 43.39 12.47 -8.23
C ILE A 225 43.98 13.68 -7.49
N LEU A 226 43.13 14.64 -7.11
CA LEU A 226 43.53 15.86 -6.38
C LEU A 226 44.19 15.53 -5.05
N GLY A 227 43.59 14.63 -4.28
CA GLY A 227 44.06 14.29 -2.94
C GLY A 227 45.12 13.20 -2.91
N LYS A 228 45.35 12.49 -4.02
CA LYS A 228 46.10 11.21 -4.07
C LYS A 228 45.67 10.26 -2.94
N ARG A 229 44.35 10.21 -2.68
CA ARG A 229 43.75 9.47 -1.56
C ARG A 229 42.28 9.18 -1.83
N ARG A 230 41.74 8.16 -1.17
CA ARG A 230 40.31 7.85 -1.22
C ARG A 230 39.50 9.00 -0.62
N ASN A 231 38.30 9.23 -1.16
CA ASN A 231 37.45 10.37 -0.76
C ASN A 231 36.93 10.32 0.69
N GLY A 232 37.05 9.20 1.42
CA GLY A 232 36.59 9.05 2.80
C GLY A 232 35.06 9.07 2.95
N MET A 233 34.57 8.99 4.20
CA MET A 233 33.16 9.15 4.57
C MET A 233 33.05 10.10 5.78
N GLU A 234 31.88 10.73 5.96
CA GLU A 234 31.54 11.56 7.12
C GLU A 234 32.54 12.70 7.40
N GLU A 235 33.13 12.76 8.59
CA GLU A 235 34.04 13.85 9.02
C GLU A 235 35.33 13.95 8.19
N ASN A 236 35.75 12.85 7.55
CA ASN A 236 36.95 12.77 6.71
C ASN A 236 36.66 12.87 5.20
N TRP A 237 35.45 13.30 4.83
CA TRP A 237 35.03 13.37 3.43
C TRP A 237 35.75 14.49 2.64
N PHE A 238 36.65 14.08 1.75
CA PHE A 238 37.54 15.01 1.03
C PHE A 238 36.81 15.97 0.07
N PRO A 239 35.82 15.56 -0.74
CA PRO A 239 35.05 16.48 -1.58
C PRO A 239 34.45 17.65 -0.79
N GLY A 240 33.98 17.40 0.43
CA GLY A 240 33.52 18.44 1.34
C GLY A 240 34.64 19.41 1.77
N GLN A 241 35.83 18.88 2.08
CA GLN A 241 37.00 19.73 2.39
C GLN A 241 37.39 20.61 1.20
N VAL A 242 37.29 20.10 -0.04
CA VAL A 242 37.53 20.89 -1.26
C VAL A 242 36.51 22.01 -1.40
N TRP A 243 35.21 21.74 -1.21
CA TRP A 243 34.17 22.78 -1.22
C TRP A 243 34.42 23.84 -0.15
N LYS A 244 34.68 23.45 1.11
CA LYS A 244 34.97 24.38 2.20
C LYS A 244 36.18 25.26 1.89
N ALA A 245 37.24 24.71 1.29
CA ALA A 245 38.41 25.48 0.89
C ALA A 245 38.09 26.43 -0.27
N TYR A 246 37.30 26.00 -1.25
CA TYR A 246 36.85 26.83 -2.36
C TYR A 246 35.97 28.01 -1.89
N ASP A 247 34.93 27.73 -1.12
CA ASP A 247 33.95 28.72 -0.62
C ASP A 247 34.61 29.78 0.28
N ASN A 248 35.59 29.37 1.09
CA ASN A 248 36.35 30.28 1.96
C ASN A 248 37.54 30.98 1.26
N GLY A 249 37.72 30.81 -0.06
CA GLY A 249 38.85 31.40 -0.80
C GLY A 249 40.24 30.84 -0.43
N LYS A 250 40.29 29.62 0.15
CA LYS A 250 41.51 28.93 0.63
C LYS A 250 41.90 27.72 -0.25
N LEU A 251 41.41 27.63 -1.48
CA LEU A 251 41.65 26.47 -2.35
C LEU A 251 43.15 26.25 -2.65
N GLU A 252 43.93 27.30 -2.89
CA GLU A 252 45.38 27.19 -3.08
C GLU A 252 46.11 26.58 -1.87
N GLN A 253 45.63 26.87 -0.65
CA GLN A 253 46.20 26.29 0.57
C GLN A 253 45.93 24.78 0.63
N LEU A 254 44.73 24.34 0.25
CA LEU A 254 44.40 22.91 0.16
C LEU A 254 45.26 22.21 -0.91
N ILE A 255 45.41 22.82 -2.09
CA ILE A 255 46.26 22.31 -3.18
C ILE A 255 47.72 22.13 -2.70
N ARG A 256 48.25 23.10 -1.94
CA ARG A 256 49.56 23.00 -1.31
C ARG A 256 49.66 21.81 -0.34
N VAL A 257 48.63 21.58 0.48
CA VAL A 257 48.57 20.45 1.43
C VAL A 257 48.50 19.11 0.69
N CYS A 258 47.91 19.07 -0.51
CA CYS A 258 47.91 17.88 -1.37
C CYS A 258 49.28 17.60 -2.02
N GLY A 259 50.31 18.41 -1.74
CA GLY A 259 51.68 18.18 -2.23
C GLY A 259 51.88 18.52 -3.71
N ILE A 260 50.99 19.34 -4.29
CA ILE A 260 51.07 19.78 -5.69
C ILE A 260 52.09 20.94 -5.77
N PRO A 261 53.03 20.95 -6.74
CA PRO A 261 54.02 22.02 -6.85
C PRO A 261 53.38 23.31 -7.39
N LYS A 262 53.92 24.47 -7.00
CA LYS A 262 53.37 25.79 -7.34
C LYS A 262 53.18 26.03 -8.85
N LYS A 263 54.05 25.45 -9.68
CA LYS A 263 53.96 25.54 -11.14
C LYS A 263 52.66 24.96 -11.72
N ASP A 264 52.00 24.05 -10.99
CA ASP A 264 50.81 23.33 -11.45
C ASP A 264 49.52 23.76 -10.71
N TYR A 265 49.56 24.86 -9.94
CA TYR A 265 48.41 25.34 -9.16
C TYR A 265 47.20 25.75 -10.02
N GLU A 266 47.45 26.29 -11.21
CA GLU A 266 46.38 26.66 -12.15
C GLU A 266 45.57 25.43 -12.54
N GLU A 267 46.25 24.36 -12.95
CA GLU A 267 45.63 23.08 -13.35
C GLU A 267 44.90 22.41 -12.19
N ALA A 268 45.50 22.41 -11.00
CA ALA A 268 44.85 21.89 -9.80
C ALA A 268 43.60 22.69 -9.40
N THR A 269 43.60 24.01 -9.63
CA THR A 269 42.44 24.87 -9.39
C THR A 269 41.32 24.57 -10.38
N ILE A 270 41.66 24.42 -11.67
CA ILE A 270 40.70 24.04 -12.72
C ILE A 270 40.11 22.67 -12.41
N LEU A 271 40.96 21.67 -12.11
CA LEU A 271 40.52 20.31 -11.77
C LEU A 271 39.58 20.31 -10.57
N SER A 272 39.88 21.10 -9.54
CA SER A 272 39.01 21.24 -8.35
C SER A 272 37.64 21.82 -8.70
N LYS A 273 37.59 22.90 -9.50
CA LYS A 273 36.33 23.51 -9.93
C LYS A 273 35.50 22.58 -10.83
N VAL A 274 36.15 21.89 -11.76
CA VAL A 274 35.50 20.90 -12.64
C VAL A 274 34.95 19.74 -11.82
N ALA A 275 35.69 19.25 -10.82
CA ALA A 275 35.23 18.22 -9.89
C ALA A 275 33.96 18.65 -9.14
N LEU A 276 33.90 19.89 -8.64
CA LEU A 276 32.72 20.46 -7.98
C LEU A 276 31.52 20.63 -8.94
N TRP A 277 31.75 21.01 -10.20
CA TRP A 277 30.69 21.04 -11.22
C TRP A 277 30.16 19.65 -11.58
N CYS A 278 31.05 18.66 -11.66
CA CYS A 278 30.68 17.28 -11.96
C CYS A 278 29.93 16.61 -10.79
N ALA A 279 30.30 16.97 -9.56
CA ALA A 279 29.73 16.42 -8.33
C ALA A 279 28.40 17.05 -7.88
N GLN A 280 27.80 17.93 -8.70
CA GLN A 280 26.52 18.58 -8.38
C GLN A 280 25.43 17.54 -8.07
N TYR A 281 24.68 17.75 -6.98
CA TYR A 281 23.57 16.90 -6.59
C TYR A 281 22.51 16.84 -7.70
N SER A 282 22.15 17.99 -8.26
CA SER A 282 21.27 18.08 -9.42
C SER A 282 22.01 17.69 -10.71
N SER A 283 21.59 16.59 -11.33
CA SER A 283 22.08 16.13 -12.63
C SER A 283 21.99 17.18 -13.76
N LYS A 284 21.01 18.10 -13.67
CA LYS A 284 20.79 19.17 -14.65
C LYS A 284 21.89 20.23 -14.61
N LEU A 285 22.53 20.42 -13.47
CA LEU A 285 23.62 21.39 -13.29
C LEU A 285 24.98 20.80 -13.69
N ARG A 286 25.10 19.47 -13.74
CA ARG A 286 26.35 18.82 -14.16
C ARG A 286 26.63 19.16 -15.64
N PRO A 287 27.88 19.51 -16.02
CA PRO A 287 28.23 19.80 -17.42
C PRO A 287 28.11 18.54 -18.32
N SER A 288 28.10 18.73 -19.64
CA SER A 288 28.33 17.61 -20.57
C SER A 288 29.81 17.21 -20.57
N MET A 289 30.13 15.96 -20.92
CA MET A 289 31.55 15.56 -21.03
C MET A 289 32.32 16.37 -22.07
N THR A 290 31.65 16.88 -23.11
CA THR A 290 32.24 17.85 -24.06
C THR A 290 32.73 19.10 -23.35
N ASN A 291 31.88 19.72 -22.52
CA ASN A 291 32.25 20.90 -21.75
C ASN A 291 33.34 20.58 -20.72
N VAL A 292 33.29 19.40 -20.08
CA VAL A 292 34.32 18.95 -19.13
C VAL A 292 35.69 18.86 -19.81
N VAL A 293 35.77 18.28 -21.02
CA VAL A 293 37.02 18.21 -21.80
C VAL A 293 37.52 19.62 -22.12
N LEU A 294 36.65 20.49 -22.64
CA LEU A 294 37.02 21.87 -22.98
C LEU A 294 37.49 22.68 -21.75
N MET A 295 36.91 22.45 -20.58
CA MET A 295 37.32 23.08 -19.32
C MET A 295 38.70 22.60 -18.87
N LEU A 296 38.95 21.29 -18.90
CA LEU A 296 40.24 20.70 -18.51
C LEU A 296 41.36 21.04 -19.50
N GLU A 297 41.06 21.19 -20.80
CA GLU A 297 42.02 21.64 -21.81
C GLU A 297 42.25 23.16 -21.81
N LYS A 298 41.62 23.90 -20.89
CA LYS A 298 41.72 25.37 -20.76
C LYS A 298 41.18 26.13 -22.00
N THR A 299 40.36 25.48 -22.82
CA THR A 299 39.74 26.06 -24.01
C THR A 299 38.56 26.98 -23.64
N ILE A 300 37.87 26.68 -22.54
CA ILE A 300 36.81 27.54 -21.96
C ILE A 300 37.11 27.84 -20.49
N GLN A 301 36.69 29.03 -20.03
CA GLN A 301 36.82 29.39 -18.62
C GLN A 301 35.85 28.60 -17.75
N VAL A 302 36.30 28.19 -16.56
CA VAL A 302 35.46 27.49 -15.58
C VAL A 302 34.79 28.50 -14.67
N GLU A 303 33.48 28.68 -14.87
CA GLU A 303 32.62 29.48 -14.00
C GLU A 303 32.62 28.96 -12.55
N ASN A 304 32.22 29.82 -11.62
CA ASN A 304 32.17 29.48 -10.20
C ASN A 304 31.10 28.41 -9.92
N PRO A 305 31.46 27.21 -9.42
CA PRO A 305 30.48 26.17 -9.12
C PRO A 305 29.57 26.58 -7.94
N PRO A 306 28.25 26.29 -8.00
CA PRO A 306 27.36 26.37 -6.85
C PRO A 306 27.63 25.22 -5.86
N PHE A 307 27.03 25.27 -4.66
CA PHE A 307 27.19 24.21 -3.66
C PHE A 307 26.78 22.85 -4.23
N PRO A 308 27.70 21.88 -4.37
CA PRO A 308 27.44 20.66 -5.12
C PRO A 308 26.70 19.58 -4.33
N PHE A 309 26.55 19.71 -3.01
CA PHE A 309 26.10 18.63 -2.15
C PHE A 309 24.70 18.89 -1.58
N LEU A 310 24.02 17.88 -1.03
CA LEU A 310 22.73 18.08 -0.35
C LEU A 310 22.96 18.75 1.02
N LEU A 311 22.18 19.77 1.36
CA LEU A 311 22.19 20.40 2.70
C LEU A 311 21.86 19.33 3.75
N GLY A 312 22.88 18.88 4.47
CA GLY A 312 22.81 17.75 5.40
C GLY A 312 24.07 16.86 5.40
N GLN A 313 24.83 16.83 4.30
CA GLN A 313 26.16 16.19 4.25
C GLN A 313 27.26 16.98 4.99
N PHE A 314 26.91 18.16 5.52
CA PHE A 314 27.70 18.94 6.46
C PHE A 314 26.86 19.25 7.70
N SER A 315 27.13 18.56 8.79
CA SER A 315 26.79 19.07 10.11
C SER A 315 27.99 19.85 10.67
N ASN A 316 27.69 21.04 11.22
CA ASN A 316 28.54 21.94 12.00
C ASN A 316 29.65 22.73 11.25
N SER A 317 29.29 23.90 10.68
CA SER A 317 29.94 25.21 10.95
C SER A 317 29.52 26.31 9.96
N LEU A 318 28.29 26.84 10.04
CA LEU A 318 27.95 28.15 9.46
C LEU A 318 27.08 28.91 10.48
N LYS A 319 27.71 29.30 11.59
CA LYS A 319 27.26 30.39 12.44
C LYS A 319 28.47 31.26 12.71
N GLN A 320 28.62 32.35 11.94
CA GLN A 320 29.01 33.70 12.42
C GLN A 320 29.49 34.60 11.27
N SER A 321 29.20 35.90 11.45
CA SER A 321 29.47 37.07 10.59
C SER A 321 28.56 37.15 9.34
N VAL A 322 27.80 38.21 9.09
CA VAL A 322 28.10 39.64 9.21
C VAL A 322 26.84 40.45 9.59
N GLN A 323 27.10 41.57 10.29
CA GLN A 323 26.16 42.53 10.88
C GLN A 323 25.42 43.43 9.86
N VAL A 324 24.30 43.94 10.37
CA VAL A 324 23.34 44.93 9.88
C VAL A 324 23.98 46.30 9.55
N ILE A 325 23.47 47.01 8.53
CA ILE A 325 22.85 48.37 8.59
C ILE A 325 22.72 48.99 7.18
N PRO A 326 21.67 49.82 6.94
CA PRO A 326 20.91 49.87 5.70
C PRO A 326 21.05 51.20 4.94
N GLN A 327 20.12 51.40 4.00
CA GLN A 327 19.51 52.67 3.58
C GLN A 327 20.09 53.30 2.29
N VAL A 328 19.23 53.52 1.28
CA VAL A 328 18.72 54.87 0.93
C VAL A 328 18.20 54.99 -0.55
N TYR A 329 16.98 55.54 -0.65
CA TYR A 329 16.23 56.24 -1.75
C TYR A 329 15.89 55.47 -3.04
N SER A 330 14.61 55.11 -3.27
CA SER A 330 13.44 55.93 -3.70
C SER A 330 13.42 56.08 -5.24
N GLU A 331 12.30 56.07 -5.97
CA GLU A 331 10.97 56.54 -5.63
C GLU A 331 9.94 56.13 -6.71
N VAL A 332 8.67 56.05 -6.30
CA VAL A 332 7.39 56.16 -7.07
C VAL A 332 6.77 54.92 -7.74
N TYR A 333 5.83 54.34 -6.97
CA TYR A 333 4.64 53.55 -7.34
C TYR A 333 3.51 54.43 -7.92
N PRO A 334 2.45 53.84 -8.54
CA PRO A 334 1.29 53.33 -7.79
C PRO A 334 1.01 51.85 -8.11
N THR A 335 1.10 50.84 -7.22
CA THR A 335 0.20 50.41 -6.09
C THR A 335 -1.29 50.38 -6.45
N ILE A 336 -2.07 49.35 -6.12
CA ILE A 336 -2.39 48.80 -4.77
C ILE A 336 -2.86 47.33 -4.96
N ASN A 337 -2.17 46.30 -4.43
CA ASN A 337 -2.18 45.68 -3.07
C ASN A 337 -3.40 44.75 -2.83
N GLU A 338 -3.30 43.57 -2.21
CA GLU A 338 -2.25 43.00 -1.36
C GLU A 338 -2.40 41.46 -1.25
N SER A 339 -1.25 40.80 -1.31
CA SER A 339 -0.96 39.43 -0.93
C SER A 339 -0.60 39.36 0.57
N VAL A 340 -1.15 38.41 1.32
CA VAL A 340 -0.76 38.14 2.71
C VAL A 340 0.24 36.97 2.75
N HIS A 341 1.46 37.28 3.19
CA HIS A 341 2.43 36.34 3.75
C HIS A 341 1.90 35.76 5.07
N VAL A 342 2.06 34.44 5.28
CA VAL A 342 2.25 33.90 6.64
C VAL A 342 3.33 32.82 6.63
N ASN A 343 4.25 33.00 7.58
CA ASN A 343 5.42 32.20 7.90
C ASN A 343 5.08 30.74 8.28
N MET A 344 5.80 29.76 7.72
CA MET A 344 5.99 28.46 8.37
C MET A 344 7.30 28.46 9.16
N HIS A 345 7.23 28.88 10.42
CA HIS A 345 8.16 28.40 11.43
C HIS A 345 7.63 27.07 11.98
N LEU A 346 8.39 26.00 11.76
CA LEU A 346 8.33 24.81 12.61
C LEU A 346 8.93 25.16 13.99
N PRO A 347 8.24 24.90 15.11
CA PRO A 347 8.89 24.63 16.37
C PRO A 347 9.20 23.12 16.45
N ILE A 348 10.48 22.78 16.56
CA ILE A 348 10.94 21.48 17.06
C ILE A 348 11.18 21.63 18.57
N ALA A 349 10.76 20.59 19.31
CA ALA A 349 11.17 20.20 20.66
C ALA A 349 10.69 21.06 21.85
N GLU A 350 9.52 20.72 22.38
CA GLU A 350 9.23 20.52 23.82
C GLU A 350 7.73 20.13 23.97
N ASP A 351 7.38 18.85 23.77
CA ASP A 351 6.13 18.23 24.31
C ASP A 351 6.02 16.73 23.97
N LEU A 352 7.11 15.99 24.21
CA LEU A 352 7.21 14.54 23.94
C LEU A 352 6.81 13.64 25.12
N ALA A 353 6.04 14.12 26.12
CA ALA A 353 5.83 13.34 27.36
C ALA A 353 4.38 12.97 27.73
N THR A 354 3.32 13.39 27.02
CA THR A 354 1.93 13.17 27.50
C THR A 354 0.95 12.52 26.53
N LEU A 355 1.42 12.01 25.40
CA LEU A 355 0.63 11.14 24.52
C LEU A 355 1.37 9.81 24.36
N ILE A 356 0.95 8.76 25.08
CA ILE A 356 1.30 7.38 24.71
C ILE A 356 0.05 6.76 24.05
N PRO A 357 -0.06 6.76 22.70
CA PRO A 357 -1.01 5.94 21.98
C PRO A 357 -0.35 4.60 21.57
N ASN A 358 -1.03 3.51 21.96
CA ASN A 358 -0.95 2.14 21.44
C ASN A 358 0.41 1.42 21.49
N LYS A 359 0.58 0.64 22.56
CA LYS A 359 1.60 -0.40 22.75
C LYS A 359 1.62 -1.49 21.65
N GLY A 360 0.51 -1.63 20.91
CA GLY A 360 0.26 -2.58 19.83
C GLY A 360 -1.21 -3.06 19.87
N ILE A 361 -1.72 -3.70 18.83
CA ILE A 361 -3.09 -4.24 18.77
C ILE A 361 -3.05 -5.74 18.98
N LYS A 362 -3.89 -6.28 19.86
CA LYS A 362 -4.01 -7.72 20.12
C LYS A 362 -4.34 -8.47 18.82
N LEU A 363 -3.56 -9.51 18.50
CA LEU A 363 -3.78 -10.35 17.33
C LEU A 363 -4.82 -11.45 17.65
N PRO A 364 -5.67 -11.84 16.69
CA PRO A 364 -6.53 -13.01 16.87
C PRO A 364 -5.67 -14.27 17.00
N THR A 365 -5.88 -15.03 18.06
CA THR A 365 -5.21 -16.31 18.32
C THR A 365 -6.25 -17.43 18.34
N THR A 366 -5.94 -18.54 17.67
CA THR A 366 -6.68 -19.80 17.86
C THR A 366 -6.38 -20.37 19.25
N THR A 367 -7.33 -21.08 19.85
CA THR A 367 -7.10 -21.83 21.09
C THR A 367 -5.94 -22.81 20.86
N LEU A 368 -4.89 -22.72 21.68
CA LEU A 368 -3.79 -23.69 21.63
C LEU A 368 -4.27 -25.00 22.27
N VAL A 369 -4.56 -25.99 21.42
CA VAL A 369 -4.88 -27.37 21.81
C VAL A 369 -3.58 -28.18 21.84
N GLY A 370 -3.39 -29.06 22.84
CA GLY A 370 -2.09 -29.70 23.09
C GLY A 370 -1.10 -28.76 23.76
N LYS A 371 -1.44 -28.30 24.97
CA LYS A 371 -0.79 -27.17 25.68
C LYS A 371 0.72 -27.32 25.86
N THR A 372 1.29 -28.52 25.88
CA THR A 372 2.69 -28.74 26.28
C THR A 372 3.73 -28.20 25.30
N THR A 373 3.65 -28.52 24.00
CA THR A 373 4.69 -28.14 23.04
C THR A 373 4.62 -26.66 22.66
N ALA A 374 3.43 -26.14 22.38
CA ALA A 374 3.25 -24.73 22.03
C ALA A 374 3.52 -23.78 23.21
N LEU A 375 3.07 -24.12 24.44
CA LEU A 375 3.41 -23.32 25.62
C LEU A 375 4.89 -23.40 25.95
N LYS A 376 5.53 -24.57 25.87
CA LYS A 376 6.98 -24.70 26.08
C LYS A 376 7.75 -23.70 25.22
N TYR A 377 7.47 -23.63 23.91
CA TYR A 377 8.14 -22.67 23.03
C TYR A 377 7.71 -21.22 23.30
N SER A 378 6.42 -20.96 23.54
CA SER A 378 5.96 -19.60 23.89
C SER A 378 6.60 -19.08 25.17
N GLU A 379 6.64 -19.88 26.24
CA GLU A 379 7.24 -19.53 27.53
C GLU A 379 8.76 -19.34 27.42
N MET A 380 9.45 -20.19 26.66
CA MET A 380 10.88 -20.06 26.42
C MET A 380 11.21 -18.76 25.68
N VAL A 381 10.50 -18.44 24.59
CA VAL A 381 10.68 -17.20 23.84
C VAL A 381 10.30 -15.98 24.68
N LEU A 382 9.19 -16.06 25.43
CA LEU A 382 8.75 -14.99 26.32
C LEU A 382 9.79 -14.70 27.43
N HIS A 383 10.36 -15.75 28.03
CA HIS A 383 11.41 -15.64 29.05
C HIS A 383 12.62 -14.89 28.50
N TRP A 384 13.11 -15.29 27.32
CA TRP A 384 14.26 -14.64 26.68
C TRP A 384 14.00 -13.16 26.36
N ILE A 385 12.79 -12.81 25.90
CA ILE A 385 12.41 -11.42 25.59
C ILE A 385 12.28 -10.59 26.86
N VAL A 386 11.63 -11.11 27.92
CA VAL A 386 11.34 -10.35 29.15
C VAL A 386 12.62 -10.05 29.93
N ASN A 387 13.54 -11.02 30.00
CA ASN A 387 14.78 -10.92 30.78
C ASN A 387 15.94 -10.25 30.04
N ASP A 388 15.72 -9.77 28.81
CA ASP A 388 16.76 -9.18 27.93
C ASP A 388 17.99 -10.11 27.74
N GLU A 389 17.82 -11.43 27.89
CA GLU A 389 18.89 -12.42 27.78
C GLU A 389 19.41 -12.55 26.35
N ILE A 390 18.53 -12.35 25.36
CA ILE A 390 18.81 -12.53 23.94
C ILE A 390 18.26 -11.35 23.13
N VAL A 391 19.12 -10.71 22.34
CA VAL A 391 18.78 -9.53 21.51
C VAL A 391 18.06 -9.91 20.21
N THR A 392 18.28 -11.12 19.68
CA THR A 392 17.67 -11.59 18.43
C THR A 392 17.41 -13.09 18.53
N ILE A 393 16.17 -13.50 18.31
CA ILE A 393 15.71 -14.89 18.40
C ILE A 393 15.30 -15.36 17.01
N GLY A 394 15.90 -16.45 16.53
CA GLY A 394 15.48 -17.10 15.28
C GLY A 394 14.46 -18.18 15.57
N ILE A 395 13.32 -18.21 14.88
CA ILE A 395 12.36 -19.32 14.98
C ILE A 395 12.24 -19.96 13.60
N HIS A 396 12.57 -21.25 13.50
CA HIS A 396 12.48 -21.99 12.25
C HIS A 396 11.84 -23.36 12.46
N GLY A 397 11.34 -23.95 11.39
CA GLY A 397 10.60 -25.21 11.44
C GLY A 397 9.82 -25.42 10.15
N MET A 398 9.35 -26.64 9.94
CA MET A 398 8.64 -27.04 8.73
C MET A 398 7.41 -26.14 8.46
N GLY A 399 7.02 -25.99 7.19
CA GLY A 399 5.78 -25.32 6.84
C GLY A 399 4.59 -25.92 7.59
N GLY A 400 3.70 -25.08 8.13
CA GLY A 400 2.48 -25.54 8.82
C GLY A 400 2.70 -26.09 10.24
N VAL A 401 3.92 -26.04 10.78
CA VAL A 401 4.24 -26.52 12.15
C VAL A 401 3.72 -25.62 13.28
N GLY A 402 3.19 -24.42 12.96
CA GLY A 402 2.60 -23.50 13.95
C GLY A 402 3.50 -22.36 14.43
N LYS A 403 4.58 -22.02 13.70
CA LYS A 403 5.50 -20.91 14.03
C LYS A 403 4.77 -19.59 14.28
N THR A 404 3.97 -19.15 13.31
CA THR A 404 3.17 -17.93 13.38
C THR A 404 2.19 -17.95 14.54
N THR A 405 1.60 -19.11 14.85
CA THR A 405 0.68 -19.27 15.99
C THR A 405 1.40 -19.08 17.33
N ILE A 406 2.60 -19.65 17.48
CA ILE A 406 3.46 -19.46 18.67
C ILE A 406 3.84 -17.98 18.81
N LEU A 407 4.26 -17.33 17.72
CA LEU A 407 4.62 -15.91 17.71
C LEU A 407 3.43 -15.00 18.06
N LYS A 408 2.23 -15.27 17.53
CA LYS A 408 1.00 -14.52 17.87
C LYS A 408 0.66 -14.65 19.36
N ASN A 409 0.85 -15.83 19.95
CA ASN A 409 0.65 -16.03 21.38
C ASN A 409 1.65 -15.22 22.21
N VAL A 410 2.95 -15.29 21.88
CA VAL A 410 4.01 -14.51 22.54
C VAL A 410 3.72 -13.00 22.43
N TYR A 411 3.40 -12.52 21.23
CA TYR A 411 3.07 -11.12 20.97
C TYR A 411 1.88 -10.65 21.85
N ASN A 412 0.81 -11.44 21.93
CA ASN A 412 -0.34 -11.11 22.76
C ASN A 412 -0.03 -11.12 24.27
N GLN A 413 0.84 -12.02 24.73
CA GLN A 413 1.28 -12.06 26.12
C GLN A 413 2.16 -10.85 26.46
N LEU A 414 3.07 -10.46 25.57
CA LEU A 414 3.89 -9.25 25.72
C LEU A 414 3.03 -7.97 25.77
N LEU A 415 1.93 -7.91 25.01
CA LEU A 415 0.96 -6.82 25.09
C LEU A 415 0.24 -6.77 26.44
N ALA A 416 -0.09 -7.92 27.02
CA ALA A 416 -0.79 -8.03 28.30
C ALA A 416 0.10 -7.67 29.50
N MET A 417 1.42 -7.84 29.40
CA MET A 417 2.37 -7.44 30.44
C MET A 417 2.39 -5.92 30.60
N GLN A 418 2.10 -5.38 31.78
CA GLN A 418 2.16 -3.93 32.03
C GLN A 418 3.62 -3.46 32.21
N ASN A 419 3.96 -2.29 31.66
CA ASN A 419 5.22 -1.57 31.88
C ASN A 419 6.55 -2.23 31.42
N CYS A 420 6.53 -3.38 30.74
CA CYS A 420 7.77 -4.01 30.24
C CYS A 420 8.30 -3.42 28.92
N PHE A 421 7.42 -3.13 27.95
CA PHE A 421 7.76 -2.66 26.60
C PHE A 421 6.91 -1.45 26.22
N GLU A 422 7.51 -0.50 25.50
CA GLU A 422 6.87 0.73 25.05
C GLU A 422 6.08 0.52 23.74
N LYS A 423 6.60 -0.32 22.84
CA LYS A 423 5.95 -0.67 21.57
C LYS A 423 6.31 -2.11 21.18
N ILE A 424 5.34 -2.85 20.67
CA ILE A 424 5.52 -4.20 20.12
C ILE A 424 4.99 -4.16 18.69
N ILE A 425 5.85 -4.52 17.72
CA ILE A 425 5.62 -4.32 16.29
C ILE A 425 5.56 -5.69 15.61
N TRP A 426 4.49 -5.92 14.85
CA TRP A 426 4.31 -7.12 14.02
C TRP A 426 4.41 -6.73 12.54
N VAL A 427 5.29 -7.40 11.80
CA VAL A 427 5.48 -7.21 10.35
C VAL A 427 5.49 -8.59 9.69
N THR A 428 4.62 -8.82 8.72
CA THR A 428 4.60 -10.05 7.91
C THR A 428 5.36 -9.79 6.62
N VAL A 429 6.30 -10.68 6.27
CA VAL A 429 7.20 -10.52 5.12
C VAL A 429 6.80 -11.51 4.03
N SER A 430 6.46 -11.00 2.84
CA SER A 430 6.15 -11.85 1.67
C SER A 430 7.43 -12.42 1.04
N LYS A 431 7.33 -13.58 0.36
CA LYS A 431 8.43 -14.19 -0.42
C LYS A 431 9.06 -13.23 -1.43
N ASP A 432 8.26 -12.36 -2.03
CA ASP A 432 8.67 -11.42 -3.07
C ASP A 432 8.93 -9.99 -2.53
N ALA A 433 8.92 -9.80 -1.21
CA ALA A 433 9.08 -8.48 -0.59
C ALA A 433 10.48 -7.90 -0.81
N ASN A 434 10.54 -6.64 -1.27
CA ASN A 434 11.77 -5.88 -1.33
C ASN A 434 11.96 -5.00 -0.07
N VAL A 435 13.19 -4.53 0.14
CA VAL A 435 13.57 -3.72 1.32
C VAL A 435 12.70 -2.46 1.46
N SER A 436 12.34 -1.79 0.37
CA SER A 436 11.53 -0.57 0.41
C SER A 436 10.10 -0.80 0.92
N GLN A 437 9.49 -1.92 0.52
CA GLN A 437 8.18 -2.35 1.00
C GLN A 437 8.23 -2.67 2.49
N LEU A 438 9.25 -3.41 2.93
CA LEU A 438 9.46 -3.73 4.33
C LEU A 438 9.70 -2.47 5.19
N GLN A 439 10.47 -1.51 4.70
CA GLN A 439 10.65 -0.20 5.33
C GLN A 439 9.33 0.58 5.44
N ASN A 440 8.47 0.53 4.41
CA ASN A 440 7.13 1.15 4.48
C ASN A 440 6.26 0.49 5.55
N ASP A 441 6.28 -0.84 5.66
CA ASP A 441 5.46 -1.55 6.62
C ASP A 441 5.95 -1.36 8.06
N VAL A 442 7.27 -1.29 8.27
CA VAL A 442 7.86 -0.86 9.53
C VAL A 442 7.48 0.59 9.84
N ALA A 443 7.55 1.50 8.86
CA ALA A 443 7.20 2.91 9.05
C ALA A 443 5.75 3.10 9.49
N LYS A 444 4.81 2.42 8.82
CA LYS A 444 3.40 2.39 9.22
C LYS A 444 3.26 1.89 10.67
N ALA A 445 3.99 0.85 11.06
CA ALA A 445 3.90 0.28 12.40
C ALA A 445 4.49 1.17 13.51
N VAL A 446 5.41 2.08 13.17
CA VAL A 446 5.97 3.09 14.09
C VAL A 446 5.31 4.46 13.97
N ASP A 447 4.23 4.57 13.20
CA ASP A 447 3.47 5.81 12.94
C ASP A 447 4.27 6.88 12.16
N LEU A 448 5.18 6.44 11.28
CA LEU A 448 6.04 7.29 10.43
C LEU A 448 5.60 7.23 8.96
N ASN A 449 5.53 8.39 8.29
CA ASN A 449 5.21 8.48 6.87
C ASN A 449 6.47 8.66 6.01
N LEU A 450 6.79 7.67 5.18
CA LEU A 450 7.92 7.70 4.25
C LEU A 450 7.51 8.02 2.80
N SER A 451 6.27 8.42 2.52
CA SER A 451 5.73 8.54 1.16
C SER A 451 6.35 9.63 0.27
N ARG A 452 7.21 10.49 0.84
CA ARG A 452 7.95 11.53 0.12
C ARG A 452 9.43 11.21 -0.05
N GLU A 453 9.90 10.09 0.51
CA GLU A 453 11.29 9.69 0.51
C GLU A 453 11.45 8.38 -0.24
N ASP A 454 12.12 8.44 -1.39
CA ASP A 454 12.37 7.28 -2.26
C ASP A 454 13.76 6.65 -2.00
N ASP A 455 14.64 7.33 -1.24
CA ASP A 455 15.96 6.83 -0.90
C ASP A 455 15.91 5.80 0.24
N MET A 456 16.33 4.57 -0.03
CA MET A 456 16.30 3.47 0.97
C MET A 456 17.16 3.75 2.20
N LEU A 457 18.28 4.44 2.08
CA LEU A 457 19.16 4.70 3.21
C LEU A 457 18.55 5.77 4.14
N GLU A 458 18.00 6.83 3.56
CA GLU A 458 17.32 7.89 4.29
C GLU A 458 16.05 7.36 4.97
N ARG A 459 15.31 6.49 4.30
CA ARG A 459 14.18 5.75 4.88
C ARG A 459 14.61 4.94 6.10
N SER A 460 15.71 4.18 6.01
CA SER A 460 16.27 3.46 7.16
C SER A 460 16.73 4.39 8.28
N ARG A 461 17.32 5.54 7.95
CA ARG A 461 17.77 6.54 8.93
C ARG A 461 16.58 7.15 9.69
N LEU A 462 15.52 7.52 8.97
CA LEU A 462 14.29 8.05 9.56
C LEU A 462 13.60 7.02 10.45
N LEU A 463 13.59 5.75 10.03
CA LEU A 463 13.10 4.63 10.84
C LEU A 463 13.94 4.44 12.11
N LEU A 464 15.27 4.46 12.01
CA LEU A 464 16.16 4.35 13.16
C LEU A 464 15.93 5.50 14.15
N GLN A 465 15.83 6.74 13.65
CA GLN A 465 15.56 7.92 14.48
C GLN A 465 14.20 7.81 15.20
N ALA A 466 13.17 7.30 14.54
CA ALA A 466 11.86 7.06 15.15
C ALA A 466 11.90 5.95 16.22
N LEU A 467 12.80 4.98 16.10
CA LEU A 467 12.99 3.90 17.06
C LEU A 467 13.86 4.30 18.25
N GLU A 468 14.90 5.13 18.04
CA GLU A 468 15.77 5.65 19.11
C GLU A 468 15.03 6.55 20.10
N GLN A 469 13.92 7.16 19.67
CA GLN A 469 13.03 7.92 20.55
C GLN A 469 12.24 7.03 21.54
N ARG A 470 12.34 5.70 21.43
CA ARG A 470 11.60 4.73 22.25
C ARG A 470 12.57 3.87 23.06
N LYS A 471 12.22 3.54 24.30
CA LYS A 471 13.10 2.82 25.25
C LYS A 471 13.23 1.33 24.97
N ARG A 472 12.12 0.58 25.03
CA ARG A 472 12.08 -0.89 24.83
C ARG A 472 11.06 -1.25 23.77
N VAL A 473 11.55 -1.62 22.58
CA VAL A 473 10.74 -1.99 21.41
C VAL A 473 11.00 -3.44 21.04
N VAL A 474 9.94 -4.21 20.77
CA VAL A 474 10.05 -5.59 20.26
C VAL A 474 9.57 -5.62 18.81
N PHE A 475 10.36 -6.24 17.94
CA PHE A 475 9.99 -6.52 16.56
C PHE A 475 9.71 -8.01 16.37
N VAL A 476 8.58 -8.31 15.72
CA VAL A 476 8.23 -9.65 15.24
C VAL A 476 8.14 -9.60 13.73
N PHE A 477 9.11 -10.23 13.05
CA PHE A 477 9.09 -10.45 11.61
C PHE A 477 8.61 -11.86 11.31
N ASP A 478 7.41 -11.98 10.76
CA ASP A 478 6.78 -13.26 10.40
C ASP A 478 7.08 -13.63 8.94
N ASP A 479 7.28 -14.92 8.69
CA ASP A 479 7.55 -15.51 7.37
C ASP A 479 8.71 -14.90 6.56
N MET A 480 9.88 -14.77 7.19
CA MET A 480 11.13 -14.38 6.53
C MET A 480 11.68 -15.50 5.61
N TRP A 481 11.65 -15.29 4.28
CA TRP A 481 12.12 -16.27 3.27
C TRP A 481 13.55 -16.04 2.76
N GLN A 482 14.06 -14.81 2.83
CA GLN A 482 15.41 -14.44 2.39
C GLN A 482 16.22 -13.81 3.54
N ALA A 483 17.54 -13.93 3.47
CA ALA A 483 18.44 -13.25 4.42
C ALA A 483 18.47 -11.74 4.12
N ILE A 484 17.48 -11.01 4.63
CA ILE A 484 17.46 -9.54 4.53
C ILE A 484 18.42 -8.98 5.57
N SER A 485 19.36 -8.15 5.14
CA SER A 485 20.23 -7.42 6.05
C SER A 485 19.39 -6.39 6.82
N PHE A 486 19.26 -6.54 8.14
CA PHE A 486 18.59 -5.56 9.01
C PHE A 486 19.22 -4.16 8.94
N VAL A 487 20.47 -4.07 8.49
CA VAL A 487 21.15 -2.80 8.19
C VAL A 487 20.40 -2.03 7.09
N ASP A 488 19.81 -2.74 6.13
CA ASP A 488 19.08 -2.13 5.02
C ASP A 488 17.65 -1.70 5.42
N ILE A 489 17.17 -2.10 6.62
CA ILE A 489 15.84 -1.74 7.13
C ILE A 489 15.95 -0.58 8.13
N VAL A 490 16.82 -0.69 9.14
CA VAL A 490 16.93 0.25 10.27
C VAL A 490 18.39 0.61 10.62
N CYS A 491 19.34 0.40 9.70
CA CYS A 491 20.76 0.75 9.88
C CYS A 491 21.41 0.17 11.16
N LYS A 492 20.91 -0.95 11.69
CA LYS A 492 21.49 -1.64 12.86
C LYS A 492 21.76 -3.11 12.54
N GLN A 493 22.98 -3.57 12.84
CA GLN A 493 23.37 -4.95 12.59
C GLN A 493 22.77 -5.87 13.67
N MET A 494 21.76 -6.66 13.32
CA MET A 494 21.21 -7.71 14.17
C MET A 494 21.69 -9.06 13.63
N ARG A 495 22.61 -9.71 14.35
CA ARG A 495 23.06 -11.08 14.02
C ARG A 495 22.41 -12.05 15.01
N CYS A 496 21.67 -13.02 14.48
CA CYS A 496 21.20 -14.14 15.29
C CYS A 496 22.35 -15.13 15.46
N HIS A 497 22.80 -15.35 16.70
CA HIS A 497 23.77 -16.39 17.02
C HIS A 497 23.10 -17.77 16.92
N GLN A 498 23.88 -18.79 16.57
CA GLN A 498 23.39 -20.15 16.34
C GLN A 498 22.76 -20.77 17.60
N ASP A 499 23.18 -20.31 18.78
CA ASP A 499 22.65 -20.70 20.09
C ASP A 499 21.28 -20.05 20.43
N ASN A 500 20.82 -19.08 19.62
CA ASN A 500 19.57 -18.33 19.83
C ASN A 500 18.47 -18.72 18.82
N ILE A 501 18.59 -19.91 18.22
CA ILE A 501 17.68 -20.43 17.21
C ILE A 501 16.78 -21.51 17.82
N VAL A 502 15.47 -21.27 17.79
CA VAL A 502 14.42 -22.22 18.19
C VAL A 502 13.95 -23.00 16.98
N ARG A 503 14.16 -24.31 17.02
CA ARG A 503 13.57 -25.24 16.06
C ARG A 503 12.22 -25.73 16.59
N VAL A 504 11.13 -25.33 15.94
CA VAL A 504 9.78 -25.83 16.28
C VAL A 504 9.61 -27.23 15.71
N GLU A 505 9.34 -28.18 16.59
CA GLU A 505 9.13 -29.59 16.25
C GLU A 505 7.64 -29.90 15.98
N PRO A 506 7.33 -30.92 15.16
CA PRO A 506 5.97 -31.43 15.01
C PRO A 506 5.36 -31.88 16.36
N LEU A 507 4.03 -31.85 16.45
CA LEU A 507 3.30 -32.26 17.63
C LEU A 507 3.53 -33.74 17.96
N THR A 508 3.49 -34.05 19.26
CA THR A 508 3.47 -35.44 19.73
C THR A 508 2.21 -36.17 19.26
N LYS A 509 2.17 -37.50 19.36
CA LYS A 509 1.00 -38.29 18.92
C LYS A 509 -0.25 -37.93 19.74
N GLU A 510 -0.04 -37.69 21.02
CA GLU A 510 -1.07 -37.32 21.99
C GLU A 510 -1.62 -35.92 21.68
N GLU A 511 -0.76 -34.92 21.50
CA GLU A 511 -1.17 -33.55 21.13
C GLU A 511 -1.81 -33.49 19.74
N SER A 512 -1.31 -34.29 18.79
CA SER A 512 -1.89 -34.39 17.45
C SER A 512 -3.32 -34.92 17.50
N TRP A 513 -3.56 -35.92 18.35
CA TRP A 513 -4.90 -36.48 18.56
C TRP A 513 -5.82 -35.48 19.28
N GLU A 514 -5.33 -34.78 20.30
CA GLU A 514 -6.10 -33.72 20.98
C GLU A 514 -6.53 -32.61 20.02
N LEU A 515 -5.60 -32.09 19.22
CA LEU A 515 -5.89 -31.06 18.21
C LEU A 515 -6.89 -31.55 17.17
N PHE A 516 -6.78 -32.81 16.76
CA PHE A 516 -7.71 -33.42 15.82
C PHE A 516 -9.12 -33.54 16.39
N VAL A 517 -9.26 -34.03 17.62
CA VAL A 517 -10.56 -34.20 18.30
C VAL A 517 -11.24 -32.85 18.51
N ASP A 518 -10.49 -31.84 18.96
CA ASP A 518 -11.00 -30.47 19.10
C ASP A 518 -11.55 -29.96 17.76
N LYS A 519 -10.84 -30.25 16.66
CA LYS A 519 -11.25 -29.78 15.33
C LYS A 519 -12.46 -30.52 14.75
N VAL A 520 -12.54 -31.83 14.92
CA VAL A 520 -13.65 -32.65 14.41
C VAL A 520 -14.92 -32.42 15.23
N ASN A 521 -14.79 -32.08 16.53
CA ASN A 521 -15.89 -31.68 17.41
C ASN A 521 -17.09 -32.67 17.44
N VAL A 522 -16.81 -33.97 17.41
CA VAL A 522 -17.81 -35.07 17.46
C VAL A 522 -17.28 -36.23 18.31
N GLU A 523 -18.17 -36.94 19.02
CA GLU A 523 -17.85 -38.21 19.68
C GLU A 523 -17.73 -39.35 18.64
N PHE A 524 -16.55 -39.95 18.54
CA PHE A 524 -16.30 -41.06 17.61
C PHE A 524 -16.92 -42.37 18.11
N LEU A 525 -17.58 -43.11 17.21
CA LEU A 525 -17.86 -44.53 17.43
C LEU A 525 -16.54 -45.29 17.65
N PRO A 526 -16.47 -46.32 18.52
CA PRO A 526 -15.22 -47.02 18.83
C PRO A 526 -14.48 -47.58 17.60
N GLU A 527 -15.23 -48.05 16.61
CA GLU A 527 -14.73 -48.61 15.36
C GLU A 527 -14.11 -47.53 14.45
N VAL A 528 -14.76 -46.36 14.37
CA VAL A 528 -14.27 -45.20 13.60
C VAL A 528 -13.05 -44.58 14.28
N ARG A 529 -13.05 -44.49 15.62
CA ARG A 529 -11.94 -43.95 16.41
C ARG A 529 -10.62 -44.64 16.09
N THR A 530 -10.65 -45.96 15.92
CA THR A 530 -9.45 -46.76 15.62
C THR A 530 -8.82 -46.33 14.28
N ILE A 531 -9.64 -46.09 13.26
CA ILE A 531 -9.18 -45.65 11.94
C ILE A 531 -8.78 -44.17 11.95
N ALA A 532 -9.54 -43.33 12.66
CA ALA A 532 -9.23 -41.91 12.81
C ALA A 532 -7.84 -41.68 13.43
N VAL A 533 -7.45 -42.48 14.43
CA VAL A 533 -6.08 -42.45 15.00
C VAL A 533 -5.02 -42.77 13.94
N GLU A 534 -5.27 -43.74 13.07
CA GLU A 534 -4.35 -44.06 11.97
C GLU A 534 -4.26 -42.93 10.94
N VAL A 535 -5.38 -42.26 10.63
CA VAL A 535 -5.40 -41.07 9.75
C VAL A 535 -4.56 -39.94 10.34
N VAL A 536 -4.69 -39.66 11.65
CA VAL A 536 -3.91 -38.62 12.32
C VAL A 536 -2.40 -38.92 12.31
N LYS A 537 -2.01 -40.20 12.36
CA LYS A 537 -0.58 -40.58 12.23
C LYS A 537 0.00 -40.20 10.87
N GLU A 538 -0.78 -40.28 9.80
CA GLU A 538 -0.33 -39.89 8.45
C GLU A 538 -0.07 -38.37 8.34
N CYS A 539 -0.62 -37.54 9.24
CA CYS A 539 -0.37 -36.10 9.29
C CYS A 539 1.03 -35.73 9.81
N ALA A 540 1.82 -36.71 10.27
CA ALA A 540 3.20 -36.54 10.76
C ALA A 540 3.38 -35.45 11.84
N GLY A 541 2.34 -35.19 12.65
CA GLY A 541 2.37 -34.18 13.72
C GLY A 541 2.30 -32.72 13.24
N LEU A 542 1.95 -32.46 11.98
CA LEU A 542 1.83 -31.08 11.45
C LEU A 542 0.45 -30.48 11.77
N PRO A 543 0.35 -29.41 12.58
CA PRO A 543 -0.92 -28.79 12.95
C PRO A 543 -1.79 -28.41 11.76
N LEU A 544 -1.23 -27.79 10.71
CA LEU A 544 -2.01 -27.39 9.54
C LEU A 544 -2.66 -28.59 8.84
N ALA A 545 -1.90 -29.68 8.65
CA ALA A 545 -2.42 -30.92 8.06
C ALA A 545 -3.50 -31.58 8.93
N ILE A 546 -3.29 -31.60 10.25
CA ILE A 546 -4.27 -32.13 11.21
C ILE A 546 -5.57 -31.33 11.16
N ILE A 547 -5.47 -29.99 11.14
CA ILE A 547 -6.64 -29.10 11.11
C ILE A 547 -7.40 -29.23 9.78
N THR A 548 -6.69 -29.29 8.64
CA THR A 548 -7.33 -29.42 7.33
C THR A 548 -8.00 -30.79 7.15
N ILE A 549 -7.33 -31.88 7.56
CA ILE A 549 -7.90 -33.23 7.50
C ILE A 549 -9.07 -33.35 8.49
N GLY A 550 -8.91 -32.84 9.71
CA GLY A 550 -9.97 -32.77 10.71
C GLY A 550 -11.20 -32.03 10.18
N GLY A 551 -11.01 -30.85 9.58
CA GLY A 551 -12.08 -30.06 8.96
C GLY A 551 -12.79 -30.77 7.80
N ALA A 552 -12.04 -31.53 6.98
CA ALA A 552 -12.63 -32.30 5.88
C ALA A 552 -13.45 -33.51 6.38
N MET A 553 -13.07 -34.09 7.51
CA MET A 553 -13.72 -35.25 8.12
C MET A 553 -14.76 -34.87 9.20
N THR A 554 -14.94 -33.58 9.49
CA THR A 554 -15.92 -33.08 10.48
C THR A 554 -17.33 -33.58 10.17
N GLY A 555 -17.99 -34.18 11.17
CA GLY A 555 -19.37 -34.68 11.04
C GLY A 555 -19.52 -36.03 10.33
N ASN A 556 -18.42 -36.69 9.95
CA ASN A 556 -18.45 -37.99 9.28
C ASN A 556 -18.32 -39.16 10.27
N ASN A 557 -19.35 -40.00 10.33
CA ASN A 557 -19.36 -41.22 11.15
C ASN A 557 -19.38 -42.52 10.32
N ASP A 558 -19.25 -42.45 8.99
CA ASP A 558 -19.26 -43.63 8.12
C ASP A 558 -17.89 -44.32 8.10
N LEU A 559 -17.83 -45.53 8.66
CA LEU A 559 -16.61 -46.34 8.72
C LEU A 559 -15.95 -46.57 7.35
N SER A 560 -16.74 -46.67 6.27
CA SER A 560 -16.25 -46.90 4.91
C SER A 560 -15.51 -45.68 4.37
N GLU A 561 -16.03 -44.48 4.63
CA GLU A 561 -15.39 -43.22 4.23
C GLU A 561 -14.06 -43.01 4.97
N TRP A 562 -13.98 -43.37 6.25
CA TRP A 562 -12.73 -43.35 7.02
C TRP A 562 -11.69 -44.35 6.50
N ARG A 563 -12.12 -45.56 6.08
CA ARG A 563 -11.21 -46.54 5.44
C ARG A 563 -10.66 -46.02 4.12
N LEU A 564 -11.53 -45.42 3.30
CA LEU A 564 -11.15 -44.84 2.03
C LEU A 564 -10.19 -43.65 2.22
N ALA A 565 -10.47 -42.78 3.19
CA ALA A 565 -9.58 -41.69 3.58
C ALA A 565 -8.17 -42.18 3.96
N LEU A 566 -8.09 -43.21 4.82
CA LEU A 566 -6.81 -43.80 5.21
C LEU A 566 -6.08 -44.45 4.01
N SER A 567 -6.80 -45.13 3.13
CA SER A 567 -6.24 -45.74 1.92
C SER A 567 -5.61 -44.69 1.00
N ASN A 568 -6.30 -43.57 0.76
CA ASN A 568 -5.80 -42.49 -0.10
C ASN A 568 -4.55 -41.81 0.49
N LEU A 569 -4.50 -41.64 1.82
CA LEU A 569 -3.32 -41.11 2.50
C LEU A 569 -2.13 -42.09 2.43
N ARG A 570 -2.39 -43.40 2.52
CA ARG A 570 -1.37 -44.46 2.48
C ARG A 570 -0.91 -44.86 1.08
N ASP A 571 -1.56 -44.37 0.03
CA ASP A 571 -1.25 -44.81 -1.34
C ASP A 571 0.24 -44.60 -1.66
N SER A 572 0.87 -45.70 -2.12
CA SER A 572 2.30 -46.00 -2.03
C SER A 572 3.07 -45.76 -3.33
N SER A 573 2.47 -45.12 -4.33
CA SER A 573 3.07 -44.88 -5.66
C SER A 573 4.23 -43.87 -5.68
N GLU A 574 4.56 -43.22 -4.55
CA GLU A 574 5.57 -42.15 -4.51
C GLU A 574 6.44 -42.16 -3.23
N GLN A 575 7.05 -43.31 -2.91
CA GLN A 575 7.92 -43.48 -1.73
C GLN A 575 9.23 -42.66 -1.76
N ASN A 576 9.55 -41.99 -2.87
CA ASN A 576 10.78 -41.18 -3.08
C ASN A 576 10.52 -39.67 -3.11
N MET A 577 9.42 -39.19 -2.52
CA MET A 577 9.07 -37.77 -2.49
C MET A 577 9.84 -36.97 -1.42
N ASP A 578 10.31 -35.79 -1.79
CA ASP A 578 10.90 -34.78 -0.89
C ASP A 578 9.93 -34.39 0.25
N ARG A 579 10.46 -33.86 1.36
CA ARG A 579 9.75 -33.45 2.56
C ARG A 579 8.65 -32.42 2.30
N GLU A 580 8.81 -31.50 1.35
CA GLU A 580 7.75 -30.54 0.95
C GLU A 580 6.55 -31.23 0.30
N ASN A 581 6.79 -32.25 -0.53
CA ASN A 581 5.73 -33.00 -1.21
C ASN A 581 4.86 -33.82 -0.24
N LYS A 582 5.39 -34.19 0.93
CA LYS A 582 4.60 -34.84 1.99
C LYS A 582 3.56 -33.88 2.60
N VAL A 583 3.90 -32.60 2.79
CA VAL A 583 2.96 -31.59 3.29
C VAL A 583 1.85 -31.35 2.27
N TYR A 584 2.23 -31.17 0.99
CA TYR A 584 1.25 -30.99 -0.08
C TYR A 584 0.32 -32.19 -0.23
N LYS A 585 0.81 -33.43 -0.05
CA LYS A 585 -0.06 -34.62 -0.05
C LYS A 585 -1.14 -34.55 1.03
N CYS A 586 -0.76 -34.18 2.26
CA CYS A 586 -1.72 -34.05 3.36
C CYS A 586 -2.70 -32.88 3.18
N LEU A 587 -2.25 -31.75 2.64
CA LEU A 587 -3.14 -30.60 2.37
C LEU A 587 -4.09 -30.89 1.20
N LYS A 588 -3.61 -31.60 0.17
CA LYS A 588 -4.38 -31.95 -1.02
C LYS A 588 -5.57 -32.84 -0.70
N PHE A 589 -5.45 -33.67 0.35
CA PHE A 589 -6.56 -34.49 0.84
C PHE A 589 -7.85 -33.68 1.07
N SER A 590 -7.76 -32.52 1.74
CA SER A 590 -8.94 -31.70 2.02
C SER A 590 -9.56 -31.06 0.78
N TYR A 591 -8.75 -30.81 -0.25
CA TYR A 591 -9.19 -30.39 -1.57
C TYR A 591 -9.87 -31.53 -2.34
N ASP A 592 -9.28 -32.72 -2.33
CA ASP A 592 -9.83 -33.92 -2.96
C ASP A 592 -11.15 -34.33 -2.29
N TRP A 593 -11.34 -34.03 -1.01
CA TRP A 593 -12.61 -34.23 -0.30
C TRP A 593 -13.67 -33.14 -0.49
N LEU A 594 -13.42 -32.14 -1.33
CA LEU A 594 -14.48 -31.20 -1.69
C LEU A 594 -15.59 -31.93 -2.48
N PRO A 595 -16.87 -31.60 -2.24
CA PRO A 595 -18.00 -32.42 -2.69
C PRO A 595 -18.07 -32.67 -4.21
N ASN A 596 -17.63 -31.71 -5.01
CA ASN A 596 -17.66 -31.80 -6.47
C ASN A 596 -16.63 -30.85 -7.12
N GLU A 597 -16.54 -30.93 -8.44
CA GLU A 597 -15.60 -30.14 -9.26
C GLU A 597 -15.84 -28.62 -9.16
N GLN A 598 -17.09 -28.17 -8.95
CA GLN A 598 -17.41 -26.75 -8.81
C GLN A 598 -16.73 -26.15 -7.57
N PHE A 599 -16.82 -26.83 -6.42
CA PHE A 599 -16.18 -26.39 -5.17
C PHE A 599 -14.66 -26.33 -5.34
N ARG A 600 -14.10 -27.34 -6.01
CA ARG A 600 -12.67 -27.40 -6.32
C ARG A 600 -12.23 -26.25 -7.22
N LYS A 601 -12.97 -25.92 -8.28
CA LYS A 601 -12.66 -24.79 -9.18
C LYS A 601 -12.77 -23.44 -8.46
N CYS A 602 -13.80 -23.23 -7.64
CA CYS A 602 -13.94 -22.01 -6.84
C CYS A 602 -12.78 -21.84 -5.84
N PHE A 603 -12.34 -22.93 -5.19
CA PHE A 603 -11.15 -22.92 -4.36
C PHE A 603 -9.89 -22.53 -5.14
N LEU A 604 -9.64 -23.18 -6.29
CA LEU A 604 -8.47 -22.89 -7.12
C LEU A 604 -8.47 -21.44 -7.64
N TYR A 605 -9.64 -20.87 -7.94
CA TYR A 605 -9.79 -19.47 -8.34
C TYR A 605 -9.21 -18.48 -7.31
N CYS A 606 -9.29 -18.83 -6.02
CA CYS A 606 -8.77 -17.98 -4.95
C CYS A 606 -7.23 -17.82 -5.00
N ALA A 607 -6.52 -18.75 -5.66
CA ALA A 607 -5.06 -18.68 -5.81
C ALA A 607 -4.59 -17.56 -6.76
N LEU A 608 -5.50 -16.89 -7.48
CA LEU A 608 -5.19 -15.73 -8.33
C LEU A 608 -4.73 -14.50 -7.53
N TYR A 609 -5.06 -14.44 -6.24
CA TYR A 609 -4.69 -13.36 -5.34
C TYR A 609 -3.28 -13.60 -4.75
N PRO A 610 -2.58 -12.54 -4.30
CA PRO A 610 -1.27 -12.69 -3.68
C PRO A 610 -1.36 -13.38 -2.31
N GLU A 611 -0.20 -13.81 -1.80
CA GLU A 611 -0.04 -14.36 -0.44
C GLU A 611 -0.62 -13.40 0.60
N ASP A 612 -1.25 -13.95 1.63
CA ASP A 612 -1.90 -13.20 2.71
C ASP A 612 -2.91 -12.10 2.34
N CYS A 613 -3.36 -12.06 1.10
CA CYS A 613 -4.36 -11.11 0.64
C CYS A 613 -5.70 -11.34 1.36
N ARG A 614 -6.26 -10.27 1.92
CA ARG A 614 -7.65 -10.27 2.40
C ARG A 614 -8.58 -10.01 1.23
N ILE A 615 -9.47 -10.96 0.98
CA ILE A 615 -10.41 -10.90 -0.13
C ILE A 615 -11.81 -10.73 0.47
N PRO A 616 -12.54 -9.63 0.17
CA PRO A 616 -13.93 -9.49 0.55
C PRO A 616 -14.76 -10.65 -0.03
N THR A 617 -15.46 -11.39 0.84
CA THR A 617 -16.18 -12.62 0.45
C THR A 617 -17.26 -12.37 -0.59
N SER A 618 -17.96 -11.24 -0.48
CA SER A 618 -18.99 -10.80 -1.44
C SER A 618 -18.42 -10.59 -2.84
N LYS A 619 -17.23 -9.96 -2.96
CA LYS A 619 -16.55 -9.73 -4.24
C LYS A 619 -16.06 -11.03 -4.83
N LEU A 620 -15.51 -11.93 -4.01
CA LEU A 620 -15.04 -13.25 -4.45
C LEU A 620 -16.17 -14.08 -5.07
N VAL A 621 -17.33 -14.14 -4.41
CA VAL A 621 -18.54 -14.80 -4.96
C VAL A 621 -18.96 -14.15 -6.28
N GLY A 622 -18.96 -12.81 -6.34
CA GLY A 622 -19.23 -12.08 -7.59
C GLY A 622 -18.32 -12.51 -8.74
N PHE A 623 -17.02 -12.64 -8.49
CA PHE A 623 -16.06 -13.13 -9.49
C PHE A 623 -16.30 -14.57 -9.92
N TRP A 624 -16.68 -15.48 -9.02
CA TRP A 624 -17.04 -16.86 -9.39
C TRP A 624 -18.25 -16.91 -10.33
N ILE A 625 -19.25 -16.04 -10.11
CA ILE A 625 -20.43 -15.93 -10.97
C ILE A 625 -20.04 -15.34 -12.34
N LEU A 626 -19.21 -14.29 -12.34
CA LEU A 626 -18.76 -13.62 -13.56
C LEU A 626 -17.83 -14.49 -14.41
N ASP A 627 -16.94 -15.28 -13.81
CA ASP A 627 -16.12 -16.26 -14.52
C ASP A 627 -16.97 -17.46 -15.02
N GLY A 628 -18.15 -17.67 -14.43
CA GLY A 628 -19.06 -18.77 -14.77
C GLY A 628 -18.71 -20.10 -14.10
N LEU A 629 -18.03 -20.03 -12.95
CA LEU A 629 -17.90 -21.17 -12.04
C LEU A 629 -19.21 -21.47 -11.32
N ILE A 630 -20.03 -20.44 -11.10
CA ILE A 630 -21.36 -20.55 -10.51
C ILE A 630 -22.36 -20.05 -11.54
N GLU A 631 -23.34 -20.89 -11.84
CA GLU A 631 -24.47 -20.55 -12.70
C GLU A 631 -25.76 -21.04 -12.04
N GLY A 632 -26.73 -20.14 -11.92
CA GLY A 632 -28.00 -20.39 -11.25
C GLY A 632 -29.19 -19.87 -12.05
N SER A 633 -30.39 -20.23 -11.60
CA SER A 633 -31.64 -19.76 -12.25
C SER A 633 -31.88 -18.26 -12.06
N ASN A 634 -31.36 -17.67 -10.98
CA ASN A 634 -31.39 -16.25 -10.68
C ASN A 634 -30.19 -15.84 -9.80
N ARG A 635 -29.98 -14.53 -9.61
CA ARG A 635 -28.84 -13.99 -8.83
C ARG A 635 -28.85 -14.43 -7.38
N GLN A 636 -30.00 -14.48 -6.71
CA GLN A 636 -30.04 -14.91 -5.31
C GLN A 636 -29.59 -16.37 -5.18
N HIS A 637 -30.02 -17.23 -6.09
CA HIS A 637 -29.56 -18.62 -6.15
C HIS A 637 -28.04 -18.71 -6.43
N GLU A 638 -27.50 -17.88 -7.32
CA GLU A 638 -26.05 -17.79 -7.56
C GLU A 638 -25.29 -17.34 -6.29
N LEU A 639 -25.81 -16.35 -5.57
CA LEU A 639 -25.22 -15.85 -4.31
C LEU A 639 -25.30 -16.89 -3.19
N ASP A 640 -26.44 -17.57 -3.03
CA ASP A 640 -26.65 -18.63 -2.03
C ASP A 640 -25.71 -19.82 -2.30
N GLN A 641 -25.53 -20.19 -3.56
CA GLN A 641 -24.54 -21.20 -3.96
C GLN A 641 -23.11 -20.75 -3.65
N GLY A 642 -22.76 -19.50 -3.95
CA GLY A 642 -21.46 -18.94 -3.62
C GLY A 642 -21.18 -18.94 -2.12
N GLN A 643 -22.17 -18.56 -1.32
CA GLN A 643 -22.06 -18.56 0.14
C GLN A 643 -21.95 -19.99 0.69
N LEU A 644 -22.69 -20.96 0.12
CA LEU A 644 -22.56 -22.37 0.47
C LEU A 644 -21.14 -22.89 0.22
N ILE A 645 -20.56 -22.55 -0.94
CA ILE A 645 -19.19 -22.94 -1.29
C ILE A 645 -18.21 -22.29 -0.32
N LEU A 646 -18.30 -20.97 -0.06
CA LEU A 646 -17.45 -20.28 0.92
C LEU A 646 -17.51 -20.95 2.29
N ASN A 647 -18.71 -21.18 2.81
CA ASN A 647 -18.90 -21.82 4.11
C ASN A 647 -18.24 -23.21 4.13
N LYS A 648 -18.36 -23.98 3.05
CA LYS A 648 -17.74 -25.31 2.95
C LYS A 648 -16.22 -25.24 2.87
N LEU A 649 -15.65 -24.29 2.12
CA LEU A 649 -14.20 -24.06 2.05
C LEU A 649 -13.62 -23.64 3.41
N THR A 650 -14.32 -22.78 4.14
CA THR A 650 -13.96 -22.38 5.51
C THR A 650 -14.07 -23.54 6.48
N ASN A 651 -15.14 -24.34 6.41
CA ASN A 651 -15.31 -25.53 7.25
C ASN A 651 -14.20 -26.58 7.00
N HIS A 652 -13.79 -26.76 5.74
CA HIS A 652 -12.66 -27.62 5.36
C HIS A 652 -11.28 -26.99 5.70
N CYS A 653 -11.26 -25.78 6.26
CA CYS A 653 -10.05 -25.03 6.63
C CYS A 653 -9.11 -24.74 5.45
N LEU A 654 -9.68 -24.67 4.24
CA LEU A 654 -8.98 -24.28 3.03
C LEU A 654 -8.94 -22.75 2.87
N LEU A 655 -9.90 -22.05 3.51
CA LEU A 655 -9.92 -20.60 3.67
C LEU A 655 -10.13 -20.26 5.15
N GLU A 656 -9.52 -19.16 5.59
CA GLU A 656 -9.69 -18.60 6.92
C GLU A 656 -10.62 -17.38 6.87
N SER A 657 -11.53 -17.27 7.82
CA SER A 657 -12.36 -16.07 8.00
C SER A 657 -11.63 -15.01 8.84
N ASP A 658 -11.66 -13.76 8.37
CA ASP A 658 -11.08 -12.62 9.07
C ASP A 658 -12.17 -11.58 9.38
N THR A 659 -12.49 -11.42 10.67
CA THR A 659 -13.54 -10.53 11.18
C THR A 659 -12.98 -9.25 11.82
N ARG A 660 -11.70 -8.92 11.59
CA ARG A 660 -10.99 -7.84 12.29
C ARG A 660 -11.51 -6.42 12.03
N PHE A 661 -12.39 -6.22 11.05
CA PHE A 661 -12.95 -4.91 10.72
C PHE A 661 -14.47 -4.97 10.78
N ASN A 662 -15.12 -3.91 11.26
CA ASN A 662 -16.57 -3.72 11.20
C ASN A 662 -17.11 -3.59 9.76
N VAL A 663 -16.31 -3.93 8.74
CA VAL A 663 -16.58 -3.78 7.31
C VAL A 663 -16.48 -5.16 6.65
N GLY A 664 -17.56 -5.93 6.73
CA GLY A 664 -17.79 -7.17 5.97
C GLY A 664 -16.92 -8.39 6.32
N ASP A 665 -17.42 -9.58 5.96
CA ASP A 665 -16.68 -10.84 6.09
C ASP A 665 -15.58 -10.93 5.02
N CYS A 666 -14.31 -11.07 5.44
CA CYS A 666 -13.17 -11.31 4.55
C CYS A 666 -12.69 -12.77 4.65
N ALA A 667 -12.18 -13.29 3.53
CA ALA A 667 -11.50 -14.58 3.46
C ALA A 667 -10.01 -14.40 3.16
N ARG A 668 -9.17 -15.29 3.70
CA ARG A 668 -7.74 -15.39 3.42
C ARG A 668 -7.36 -16.84 3.13
N MET A 669 -6.49 -17.05 2.16
CA MET A 669 -5.89 -18.37 1.90
C MET A 669 -4.51 -18.43 2.55
N HIS A 670 -4.24 -19.48 3.32
CA HIS A 670 -2.91 -19.69 3.90
C HIS A 670 -1.89 -20.00 2.79
N ASP A 671 -0.68 -19.46 2.89
CA ASP A 671 0.36 -19.58 1.85
C ASP A 671 0.65 -21.01 1.38
N LEU A 672 0.80 -21.99 2.28
CA LEU A 672 0.98 -23.41 1.88
C LEU A 672 -0.23 -24.01 1.15
N ILE A 673 -1.45 -23.58 1.50
CA ILE A 673 -2.67 -23.99 0.80
C ILE A 673 -2.70 -23.35 -0.59
N ARG A 674 -2.24 -22.09 -0.69
CA ARG A 674 -2.11 -21.36 -1.95
C ARG A 674 -1.05 -21.98 -2.86
N ASP A 675 0.13 -22.31 -2.32
CA ASP A 675 1.22 -22.98 -3.05
C ASP A 675 0.76 -24.35 -3.58
N MET A 676 0.02 -25.10 -2.76
CA MET A 676 -0.64 -26.34 -3.21
C MET A 676 -1.62 -26.05 -4.35
N ALA A 677 -2.49 -25.04 -4.24
CA ALA A 677 -3.44 -24.69 -5.31
C ALA A 677 -2.73 -24.26 -6.61
N LEU A 678 -1.63 -23.51 -6.51
CA LEU A 678 -0.79 -23.15 -7.65
C LEU A 678 -0.11 -24.37 -8.28
N SER A 679 0.33 -25.35 -7.47
CA SER A 679 0.92 -26.58 -7.99
C SER A 679 -0.10 -27.38 -8.82
N ILE A 680 -1.35 -27.46 -8.35
CA ILE A 680 -2.47 -28.12 -9.04
C ILE A 680 -2.81 -27.40 -10.36
N THR A 681 -2.69 -26.08 -10.39
CA THR A 681 -3.08 -25.23 -11.55
C THR A 681 -1.93 -24.84 -12.46
N SER A 682 -0.71 -25.31 -12.19
CA SER A 682 0.53 -24.89 -12.87
C SER A 682 0.53 -24.97 -14.40
N LYS A 683 -0.34 -25.79 -15.00
CA LYS A 683 -0.50 -25.92 -16.46
C LYS A 683 -1.52 -24.98 -17.08
N CYS A 684 -2.49 -24.49 -16.31
CA CYS A 684 -3.62 -23.70 -16.81
C CYS A 684 -3.74 -22.32 -16.17
N PHE A 685 -2.99 -22.01 -15.11
CA PHE A 685 -3.00 -20.70 -14.45
C PHE A 685 -1.61 -20.04 -14.57
N MET A 686 -1.61 -18.74 -14.80
CA MET A 686 -0.40 -17.91 -14.75
C MET A 686 -0.57 -16.84 -13.68
N VAL A 687 -0.06 -17.10 -12.47
CA VAL A 687 -0.19 -16.18 -11.34
C VAL A 687 1.17 -15.54 -11.05
N LYS A 688 1.21 -14.22 -11.25
CA LYS A 688 2.34 -13.32 -10.96
C LYS A 688 1.84 -12.07 -10.22
N ALA A 689 0.84 -12.24 -9.35
CA ALA A 689 0.32 -11.16 -8.52
C ALA A 689 1.36 -10.74 -7.48
N GLY A 690 1.63 -9.43 -7.35
CA GLY A 690 2.60 -8.89 -6.39
C GLY A 690 4.07 -9.18 -6.72
N ALA A 691 4.37 -9.71 -7.91
CA ALA A 691 5.71 -10.17 -8.28
C ALA A 691 6.66 -9.04 -8.73
N LEU A 692 6.27 -7.77 -8.58
CA LEU A 692 7.03 -6.57 -8.95
C LEU A 692 7.50 -6.56 -10.41
N LEU A 693 6.71 -7.15 -11.32
CA LEU A 693 7.02 -7.19 -12.75
C LEU A 693 6.91 -5.79 -13.38
N THR A 694 7.90 -5.41 -14.19
CA THR A 694 7.85 -4.17 -14.98
C THR A 694 7.30 -4.38 -16.40
N SER A 695 7.19 -5.64 -16.83
CA SER A 695 6.64 -6.06 -18.12
C SER A 695 5.97 -7.43 -18.01
N LEU A 696 5.04 -7.73 -18.91
CA LEU A 696 4.44 -9.07 -18.98
C LEU A 696 5.47 -10.13 -19.43
N PRO A 697 5.28 -11.41 -19.05
CA PRO A 697 6.12 -12.49 -19.54
C PRO A 697 5.99 -12.67 -21.06
N ASN A 698 7.08 -13.10 -21.71
CA ASN A 698 7.13 -13.34 -23.16
C ASN A 698 5.98 -14.22 -23.66
N GLU A 699 5.53 -14.00 -24.90
CA GLU A 699 4.41 -14.68 -25.55
C GLU A 699 4.45 -16.20 -25.44
N ILE A 700 5.63 -16.82 -25.49
CA ILE A 700 5.81 -18.28 -25.39
C ILE A 700 5.25 -18.85 -24.08
N LYS A 701 5.24 -18.06 -23.00
CA LYS A 701 4.69 -18.49 -21.70
C LYS A 701 3.16 -18.53 -21.69
N TRP A 702 2.51 -17.87 -22.66
CA TRP A 702 1.06 -17.79 -22.78
C TRP A 702 0.55 -18.97 -23.62
N GLY A 703 0.32 -20.11 -22.96
CA GLY A 703 -0.16 -21.32 -23.62
C GLY A 703 -1.63 -21.25 -24.07
N GLU A 704 -2.00 -22.06 -25.06
CA GLU A 704 -3.40 -22.16 -25.54
C GLU A 704 -4.36 -22.76 -24.48
N ASP A 705 -3.81 -23.54 -23.56
CA ASP A 705 -4.53 -24.15 -22.43
C ASP A 705 -4.67 -23.24 -21.20
N LEU A 706 -4.16 -22.00 -21.28
CA LEU A 706 -4.22 -21.05 -20.19
C LEU A 706 -5.68 -20.62 -19.95
N GLU A 707 -6.20 -20.90 -18.76
CA GLU A 707 -7.55 -20.57 -18.33
C GLU A 707 -7.61 -19.26 -17.57
N ARG A 708 -6.62 -18.97 -16.71
CA ARG A 708 -6.65 -17.75 -15.87
C ARG A 708 -5.26 -17.16 -15.70
N ALA A 709 -5.17 -15.84 -15.70
CA ALA A 709 -3.93 -15.12 -15.49
C ALA A 709 -4.12 -13.94 -14.53
N SER A 710 -3.16 -13.74 -13.63
CA SER A 710 -3.19 -12.65 -12.66
C SER A 710 -1.84 -11.97 -12.57
N PHE A 711 -1.84 -10.68 -12.89
CA PHE A 711 -0.73 -9.74 -12.79
C PHE A 711 -1.11 -8.55 -11.90
N LEU A 712 -1.98 -8.79 -10.93
CA LEU A 712 -2.43 -7.83 -9.94
C LEU A 712 -1.24 -7.23 -9.17
N GLY A 713 -1.23 -5.91 -8.99
CA GLY A 713 -0.26 -5.23 -8.11
C GLY A 713 1.20 -5.36 -8.56
N ASN A 714 1.47 -5.16 -9.85
CA ASN A 714 2.81 -5.10 -10.41
C ASN A 714 3.15 -3.67 -10.89
N ASP A 715 4.36 -3.47 -11.39
CA ASP A 715 4.85 -2.18 -11.90
C ASP A 715 4.89 -2.14 -13.44
N ILE A 716 3.95 -2.84 -14.10
CA ILE A 716 3.93 -2.98 -15.56
C ILE A 716 3.71 -1.61 -16.20
N LYS A 717 4.60 -1.20 -17.11
CA LYS A 717 4.53 0.10 -17.80
C LYS A 717 3.84 0.03 -19.16
N GLU A 718 4.10 -1.05 -19.89
CA GLU A 718 3.61 -1.27 -21.24
C GLU A 718 3.34 -2.76 -21.49
N ILE A 719 2.29 -3.03 -22.27
CA ILE A 719 1.95 -4.35 -22.76
C ILE A 719 2.13 -4.34 -24.27
N SER A 720 3.19 -4.99 -24.76
CA SER A 720 3.60 -4.99 -26.19
C SER A 720 3.49 -6.36 -26.87
N ILE A 721 2.91 -7.35 -26.19
CA ILE A 721 2.77 -8.73 -26.67
C ILE A 721 1.39 -8.99 -27.29
N SER A 722 1.29 -10.06 -28.09
CA SER A 722 0.06 -10.52 -28.75
C SER A 722 -0.16 -12.03 -28.53
N PRO A 723 -0.40 -12.47 -27.29
CA PRO A 723 -0.45 -13.89 -26.96
C PRO A 723 -1.71 -14.59 -27.46
N ARG A 724 -1.59 -15.88 -27.78
CA ARG A 724 -2.71 -16.73 -28.24
C ARG A 724 -3.28 -17.59 -27.11
N CYS A 725 -4.30 -17.10 -26.42
CA CYS A 725 -4.95 -17.79 -25.30
C CYS A 725 -6.48 -17.86 -25.45
N PRO A 726 -7.00 -18.73 -26.34
CA PRO A 726 -8.44 -18.80 -26.59
C PRO A 726 -9.25 -19.31 -25.40
N LYS A 727 -8.64 -20.05 -24.46
CA LYS A 727 -9.31 -20.59 -23.25
C LYS A 727 -9.26 -19.65 -22.05
N LEU A 728 -8.54 -18.52 -22.13
CA LEU A 728 -8.38 -17.60 -21.01
C LEU A 728 -9.72 -16.97 -20.66
N SER A 729 -10.25 -17.26 -19.47
CA SER A 729 -11.54 -16.77 -18.98
C SER A 729 -11.41 -15.59 -18.01
N THR A 730 -10.32 -15.50 -17.24
CA THR A 730 -10.06 -14.40 -16.30
C THR A 730 -8.67 -13.82 -16.51
N LEU A 731 -8.58 -12.48 -16.61
CA LEU A 731 -7.34 -11.73 -16.65
C LEU A 731 -7.38 -10.57 -15.65
N TYR A 732 -6.52 -10.62 -14.64
CA TYR A 732 -6.32 -9.51 -13.69
C TYR A 732 -5.06 -8.71 -14.04
N LEU A 733 -5.25 -7.42 -14.31
CA LEU A 733 -4.22 -6.42 -14.61
C LEU A 733 -4.39 -5.17 -13.74
N GLN A 734 -5.20 -5.23 -12.68
CA GLN A 734 -5.44 -4.12 -11.77
C GLN A 734 -4.20 -3.74 -10.96
N GLU A 735 -4.17 -2.50 -10.48
CA GLU A 735 -3.10 -1.95 -9.63
C GLU A 735 -1.71 -1.93 -10.30
N ASN A 736 -1.66 -1.89 -11.63
CA ASN A 736 -0.45 -1.56 -12.39
C ASN A 736 -0.38 -0.04 -12.61
N ILE A 737 -0.04 0.69 -11.55
CA ILE A 737 -0.14 2.16 -11.49
C ILE A 737 0.71 2.89 -12.55
N TYR A 738 1.70 2.20 -13.14
CA TYR A 738 2.57 2.71 -14.18
C TYR A 738 2.12 2.37 -15.61
N LEU A 739 1.07 1.55 -15.78
CA LEU A 739 0.62 1.07 -17.08
C LEU A 739 0.06 2.22 -17.92
N GLU A 740 0.76 2.54 -19.01
CA GLU A 740 0.42 3.66 -19.91
C GLU A 740 -0.23 3.17 -21.22
N ASN A 741 0.31 2.10 -21.81
CA ASN A 741 -0.10 1.61 -23.14
C ASN A 741 -0.35 0.10 -23.13
N ILE A 742 -1.38 -0.32 -23.87
CA ILE A 742 -1.69 -1.72 -24.19
C ILE A 742 -1.71 -1.84 -25.71
N ALA A 743 -0.95 -2.78 -26.26
CA ALA A 743 -0.86 -3.02 -27.70
C ALA A 743 -2.23 -3.31 -28.32
N CYS A 744 -2.44 -2.84 -29.55
CA CYS A 744 -3.72 -2.93 -30.26
C CYS A 744 -4.20 -4.37 -30.45
N ASP A 745 -3.28 -5.32 -30.56
CA ASP A 745 -3.54 -6.72 -30.86
C ASP A 745 -3.54 -7.64 -29.64
N PHE A 746 -3.25 -7.13 -28.44
CA PHE A 746 -3.14 -7.92 -27.20
C PHE A 746 -4.37 -8.80 -26.91
N PHE A 747 -5.58 -8.30 -27.16
CA PHE A 747 -6.83 -9.02 -26.87
C PHE A 747 -7.37 -9.85 -28.05
N VAL A 748 -6.77 -9.78 -29.24
CA VAL A 748 -7.32 -10.35 -30.48
C VAL A 748 -7.56 -11.87 -30.37
N ASN A 749 -6.66 -12.57 -29.69
CA ASN A 749 -6.70 -14.03 -29.55
C ASN A 749 -7.21 -14.52 -28.18
N MET A 750 -7.98 -13.69 -27.45
CA MET A 750 -8.51 -14.00 -26.12
C MET A 750 -10.05 -14.12 -26.10
N GLN A 751 -10.64 -14.74 -27.13
CA GLN A 751 -12.11 -14.79 -27.30
C GLN A 751 -12.84 -15.48 -26.14
N GLY A 752 -12.17 -16.34 -25.36
CA GLY A 752 -12.73 -16.99 -24.17
C GLY A 752 -12.89 -16.07 -22.95
N LEU A 753 -12.37 -14.84 -23.00
CA LEU A 753 -12.28 -13.96 -21.83
C LEU A 753 -13.67 -13.55 -21.34
N ARG A 754 -13.91 -13.77 -20.04
CA ARG A 754 -15.15 -13.45 -19.33
C ARG A 754 -14.95 -12.33 -18.32
N VAL A 755 -13.79 -12.26 -17.67
CA VAL A 755 -13.46 -11.25 -16.66
C VAL A 755 -12.18 -10.54 -17.05
N LEU A 756 -12.26 -9.22 -17.24
CA LEU A 756 -11.11 -8.35 -17.44
C LEU A 756 -11.11 -7.26 -16.36
N ASP A 757 -10.08 -7.29 -15.51
CA ASP A 757 -9.90 -6.30 -14.45
C ASP A 757 -8.69 -5.40 -14.69
N LEU A 758 -8.95 -4.12 -14.92
CA LEU A 758 -7.95 -3.08 -15.20
C LEU A 758 -8.04 -1.93 -14.18
N ARG A 759 -8.68 -2.14 -13.02
CA ARG A 759 -8.90 -1.07 -12.02
C ARG A 759 -7.60 -0.49 -11.49
N PHE A 760 -7.65 0.76 -11.05
CA PHE A 760 -6.53 1.49 -10.45
C PHE A 760 -5.31 1.69 -11.37
N ASN A 761 -5.46 1.48 -12.67
CA ASN A 761 -4.43 1.79 -13.66
C ASN A 761 -4.51 3.27 -14.09
N HIS A 762 -4.09 4.16 -13.19
CA HIS A 762 -4.30 5.60 -13.30
C HIS A 762 -3.70 6.25 -14.56
N ARG A 763 -2.71 5.61 -15.22
CA ARG A 763 -1.98 6.17 -16.36
C ARG A 763 -2.49 5.75 -17.73
N ILE A 764 -3.36 4.73 -17.82
CA ILE A 764 -3.95 4.29 -19.09
C ILE A 764 -4.75 5.45 -19.69
N LYS A 765 -4.44 5.82 -20.94
CA LYS A 765 -5.13 6.92 -21.65
C LYS A 765 -6.22 6.42 -22.59
N TRP A 766 -6.00 5.26 -23.19
CA TRP A 766 -6.84 4.66 -24.21
C TRP A 766 -6.82 3.15 -24.04
N LEU A 767 -7.92 2.49 -24.39
CA LEU A 767 -7.98 1.05 -24.53
C LEU A 767 -7.91 0.66 -26.02
N PRO A 768 -7.30 -0.48 -26.36
CA PRO A 768 -7.24 -0.95 -27.74
C PRO A 768 -8.62 -1.39 -28.25
N ASP A 769 -8.89 -1.18 -29.54
CA ASP A 769 -10.19 -1.52 -30.17
C ASP A 769 -10.48 -3.04 -30.15
N SER A 770 -9.45 -3.89 -29.98
CA SER A 770 -9.59 -5.34 -29.83
C SER A 770 -10.40 -5.77 -28.59
N ILE A 771 -10.63 -4.89 -27.61
CA ILE A 771 -11.58 -5.16 -26.52
C ILE A 771 -12.98 -5.43 -27.06
N SER A 772 -13.37 -4.76 -28.14
CA SER A 772 -14.68 -4.96 -28.78
C SER A 772 -14.87 -6.37 -29.32
N ASP A 773 -13.80 -7.14 -29.52
CA ASP A 773 -13.86 -8.51 -30.05
C ASP A 773 -13.98 -9.58 -28.96
N LEU A 774 -13.96 -9.20 -27.68
CA LEU A 774 -14.11 -10.09 -26.52
C LEU A 774 -15.58 -10.50 -26.29
N VAL A 775 -16.22 -11.13 -27.27
CA VAL A 775 -17.68 -11.39 -27.29
C VAL A 775 -18.24 -12.21 -26.10
N ASN A 776 -17.39 -12.95 -25.38
CA ASN A 776 -17.76 -13.70 -24.18
C ASN A 776 -17.58 -12.91 -22.87
N LEU A 777 -17.14 -11.65 -22.94
CA LEU A 777 -16.86 -10.83 -21.76
C LEU A 777 -18.14 -10.61 -20.96
N ARG A 778 -18.08 -10.98 -19.68
CA ARG A 778 -19.15 -10.83 -18.68
C ARG A 778 -18.85 -9.66 -17.73
N ALA A 779 -17.58 -9.29 -17.53
CA ALA A 779 -17.20 -8.17 -16.68
C ALA A 779 -16.02 -7.36 -17.24
N LEU A 780 -16.19 -6.05 -17.26
CA LEU A 780 -15.14 -5.08 -17.61
C LEU A 780 -15.01 -4.07 -16.48
N PHE A 781 -13.89 -4.14 -15.75
CA PHE A 781 -13.61 -3.24 -14.62
C PHE A 781 -12.54 -2.22 -14.98
N LEU A 782 -12.90 -0.94 -14.97
CA LEU A 782 -12.04 0.20 -15.36
C LEU A 782 -12.05 1.32 -14.32
N ASN A 783 -12.57 1.06 -13.12
CA ASN A 783 -12.64 2.06 -12.07
C ASN A 783 -11.27 2.62 -11.71
N TRP A 784 -11.24 3.91 -11.43
CA TRP A 784 -10.06 4.67 -11.05
C TRP A 784 -8.95 4.63 -12.12
N CYS A 785 -9.28 4.36 -13.38
CA CYS A 785 -8.41 4.64 -14.52
C CYS A 785 -8.47 6.14 -14.86
N ASN A 786 -7.89 6.97 -13.99
CA ASN A 786 -8.04 8.42 -13.97
C ASN A 786 -7.57 9.16 -15.24
N ASN A 787 -6.78 8.54 -16.13
CA ASN A 787 -6.40 9.17 -17.39
C ASN A 787 -7.15 8.63 -18.61
N LEU A 788 -8.06 7.68 -18.42
CA LEU A 788 -8.79 7.04 -19.50
C LEU A 788 -9.81 8.03 -20.09
N LYS A 789 -9.63 8.37 -21.38
CA LYS A 789 -10.43 9.41 -22.05
C LYS A 789 -11.52 8.86 -22.96
N ARG A 790 -11.35 7.65 -23.49
CA ARG A 790 -12.29 6.98 -24.39
C ARG A 790 -12.23 5.48 -24.15
N VAL A 791 -13.40 4.84 -24.24
CA VAL A 791 -13.56 3.39 -24.30
C VAL A 791 -14.03 3.04 -25.72
N PRO A 792 -13.50 2.00 -26.36
CA PRO A 792 -13.97 1.48 -27.66
C PRO A 792 -15.46 1.11 -27.64
N SER A 793 -16.03 0.84 -28.83
CA SER A 793 -17.42 0.40 -28.94
C SER A 793 -17.65 -0.90 -28.17
N LEU A 794 -18.72 -0.96 -27.38
CA LEU A 794 -19.10 -2.15 -26.62
C LEU A 794 -20.26 -2.90 -27.26
N ALA A 795 -20.72 -2.49 -28.46
CA ALA A 795 -21.90 -3.03 -29.13
C ALA A 795 -21.91 -4.56 -29.30
N LYS A 796 -20.73 -5.16 -29.49
CA LYS A 796 -20.55 -6.61 -29.68
C LYS A 796 -20.57 -7.40 -28.35
N LEU A 797 -20.37 -6.75 -27.21
CA LEU A 797 -20.18 -7.39 -25.89
C LEU A 797 -21.53 -7.72 -25.23
N VAL A 798 -22.43 -8.37 -25.95
CA VAL A 798 -23.81 -8.63 -25.51
C VAL A 798 -23.93 -9.53 -24.28
N GLN A 799 -22.85 -10.24 -23.91
CA GLN A 799 -22.76 -11.08 -22.71
C GLN A 799 -22.35 -10.29 -21.45
N LEU A 800 -22.01 -9.00 -21.59
CA LEU A 800 -21.53 -8.17 -20.49
C LEU A 800 -22.62 -8.04 -19.41
N ARG A 801 -22.26 -8.38 -18.18
CA ARG A 801 -23.08 -8.31 -16.96
C ARG A 801 -22.64 -7.17 -16.05
N THR A 802 -21.36 -6.82 -16.05
CA THR A 802 -20.82 -5.75 -15.20
C THR A 802 -19.93 -4.82 -16.01
N LEU A 803 -20.22 -3.52 -15.95
CA LEU A 803 -19.40 -2.45 -16.51
C LEU A 803 -19.16 -1.39 -15.44
N GLU A 804 -17.91 -1.25 -15.02
CA GLU A 804 -17.54 -0.26 -14.01
C GLU A 804 -16.51 0.73 -14.56
N LEU A 805 -16.86 2.01 -14.57
CA LEU A 805 -16.08 3.14 -15.13
C LEU A 805 -15.92 4.27 -14.11
N ASP A 806 -16.08 3.97 -12.82
CA ASP A 806 -16.04 4.97 -11.74
C ASP A 806 -14.72 5.74 -11.74
N GLY A 807 -14.76 7.06 -11.56
CA GLY A 807 -13.55 7.89 -11.45
C GLY A 807 -12.69 7.97 -12.72
N THR A 808 -13.22 7.58 -13.88
CA THR A 808 -12.54 7.76 -15.18
C THR A 808 -12.78 9.17 -15.75
N TYR A 809 -11.94 9.59 -16.71
CA TYR A 809 -12.06 10.89 -17.40
C TYR A 809 -12.68 10.75 -18.81
N ILE A 810 -13.53 9.74 -19.00
CA ILE A 810 -14.26 9.56 -20.25
C ILE A 810 -15.17 10.75 -20.49
N ARG A 811 -15.16 11.27 -21.73
CA ARG A 811 -15.93 12.45 -22.12
C ARG A 811 -17.26 12.12 -22.77
N GLU A 812 -17.42 10.89 -23.23
CA GLU A 812 -18.61 10.37 -23.91
C GLU A 812 -18.85 8.93 -23.43
N LEU A 813 -20.11 8.50 -23.41
CA LEU A 813 -20.45 7.10 -23.14
C LEU A 813 -19.90 6.20 -24.25
N PRO A 814 -19.50 4.95 -23.94
CA PRO A 814 -19.08 4.00 -24.96
C PRO A 814 -20.20 3.76 -25.99
N GLU A 815 -19.83 3.71 -27.28
CA GLU A 815 -20.78 3.44 -28.35
C GLU A 815 -21.38 2.04 -28.20
N GLY A 816 -22.70 1.91 -28.42
CA GLY A 816 -23.41 0.63 -28.35
C GLY A 816 -23.68 0.13 -26.93
N ILE A 817 -23.52 0.96 -25.90
CA ILE A 817 -23.88 0.61 -24.51
C ILE A 817 -25.34 0.15 -24.38
N GLU A 818 -26.24 0.66 -25.23
CA GLU A 818 -27.65 0.27 -25.29
C GLU A 818 -27.88 -1.17 -25.80
N MET A 819 -26.87 -1.80 -26.40
CA MET A 819 -26.91 -3.19 -26.86
C MET A 819 -26.59 -4.19 -25.73
N LEU A 820 -26.13 -3.71 -24.57
CA LEU A 820 -25.73 -4.53 -23.42
C LEU A 820 -26.95 -5.01 -22.62
N VAL A 821 -27.86 -5.74 -23.28
CA VAL A 821 -29.16 -6.16 -22.71
C VAL A 821 -29.03 -7.14 -21.53
N ASN A 822 -27.86 -7.73 -21.31
CA ASN A 822 -27.56 -8.60 -20.17
C ASN A 822 -26.87 -7.89 -19.00
N LEU A 823 -26.66 -6.57 -19.09
CA LEU A 823 -25.99 -5.79 -18.07
C LEU A 823 -26.82 -5.80 -16.77
N ARG A 824 -26.16 -6.21 -15.69
CA ARG A 824 -26.69 -6.29 -14.32
C ARG A 824 -26.14 -5.16 -13.46
N CYS A 825 -24.90 -4.72 -13.69
CA CYS A 825 -24.27 -3.64 -12.94
C CYS A 825 -23.66 -2.60 -13.89
N LEU A 826 -24.06 -1.34 -13.71
CA LEU A 826 -23.52 -0.18 -14.42
C LEU A 826 -23.08 0.88 -13.40
N ARG A 827 -21.77 1.12 -13.36
CA ARG A 827 -21.14 2.11 -12.49
C ARG A 827 -20.47 3.20 -13.31
N LEU A 828 -20.99 4.43 -13.20
CA LEU A 828 -20.55 5.64 -13.90
C LEU A 828 -20.36 6.79 -12.90
N THR A 829 -19.91 6.53 -11.69
CA THR A 829 -19.74 7.58 -10.68
C THR A 829 -18.49 8.42 -10.93
N ARG A 830 -18.50 9.69 -10.52
CA ARG A 830 -17.32 10.59 -10.59
C ARG A 830 -16.73 10.80 -12.00
N ILE A 831 -17.48 10.54 -13.07
CA ILE A 831 -17.03 10.80 -14.46
C ILE A 831 -17.45 12.20 -14.94
N SER A 832 -16.91 12.67 -16.07
CA SER A 832 -17.23 14.00 -16.63
C SER A 832 -17.64 13.93 -18.11
N LEU A 833 -18.94 13.78 -18.38
CA LEU A 833 -19.45 13.68 -19.76
C LEU A 833 -19.74 15.05 -20.39
N ARG A 834 -19.48 15.17 -21.70
CA ARG A 834 -19.81 16.34 -22.52
C ARG A 834 -21.28 16.42 -22.90
N LYS A 835 -21.97 15.29 -22.92
CA LYS A 835 -23.39 15.16 -23.31
C LYS A 835 -24.15 14.48 -22.18
N THR A 836 -25.44 14.80 -22.05
CA THR A 836 -26.36 14.12 -21.13
C THR A 836 -26.53 12.66 -21.54
N ILE A 837 -26.96 11.81 -20.60
CA ILE A 837 -27.37 10.44 -20.94
C ILE A 837 -28.60 10.55 -21.86
N PRO A 838 -28.60 9.89 -23.04
CA PRO A 838 -29.75 9.89 -23.93
C PRO A 838 -30.99 9.27 -23.28
N MET A 839 -32.14 9.93 -23.42
CA MET A 839 -33.41 9.38 -22.94
C MET A 839 -33.74 8.06 -23.67
N GLY A 840 -34.21 7.08 -22.92
CA GLY A 840 -34.54 5.73 -23.36
C GLY A 840 -33.34 4.78 -23.45
N LEU A 841 -32.14 5.22 -23.04
CA LEU A 841 -30.97 4.35 -22.97
C LEU A 841 -31.05 3.41 -21.78
N ILE A 842 -31.35 3.94 -20.59
CA ILE A 842 -31.34 3.17 -19.35
C ILE A 842 -32.47 2.14 -19.38
N SER A 843 -33.64 2.49 -19.92
CA SER A 843 -34.78 1.57 -20.04
C SER A 843 -34.53 0.34 -20.93
N LYS A 844 -33.56 0.39 -21.86
CA LYS A 844 -33.15 -0.78 -22.67
C LYS A 844 -32.36 -1.80 -21.84
N LEU A 845 -31.72 -1.38 -20.75
CA LEU A 845 -30.94 -2.23 -19.85
C LEU A 845 -31.86 -2.95 -18.84
N SER A 846 -32.87 -3.66 -19.34
CA SER A 846 -33.96 -4.22 -18.53
C SER A 846 -33.55 -5.22 -17.43
N LYS A 847 -32.35 -5.81 -17.52
CA LYS A 847 -31.79 -6.73 -16.52
C LYS A 847 -30.91 -6.04 -15.46
N LEU A 848 -30.85 -4.70 -15.48
CA LEU A 848 -30.02 -3.94 -14.56
C LEU A 848 -30.52 -4.08 -13.13
N GLN A 849 -29.60 -4.45 -12.24
CA GLN A 849 -29.79 -4.68 -10.81
C GLN A 849 -29.08 -3.62 -9.98
N GLU A 850 -28.00 -3.06 -10.50
CA GLU A 850 -27.12 -2.12 -9.84
C GLU A 850 -26.84 -0.94 -10.78
N LEU A 851 -27.25 0.26 -10.39
CA LEU A 851 -27.06 1.48 -11.16
C LEU A 851 -26.48 2.58 -10.29
N TYR A 852 -25.27 3.03 -10.64
CA TYR A 852 -24.58 4.11 -9.95
C TYR A 852 -24.20 5.21 -10.95
N LEU A 853 -24.84 6.37 -10.86
CA LEU A 853 -24.66 7.54 -11.73
C LEU A 853 -24.30 8.80 -10.93
N ASP A 854 -23.88 8.64 -9.68
CA ASP A 854 -23.66 9.76 -8.79
C ASP A 854 -22.34 10.53 -9.06
N GLU A 855 -22.27 11.80 -8.65
CA GLU A 855 -21.11 12.68 -8.84
C GLU A 855 -20.69 12.89 -10.32
N MET A 856 -21.55 12.59 -11.30
CA MET A 856 -21.31 12.76 -12.73
C MET A 856 -21.27 14.22 -13.19
N LYS A 857 -20.10 14.76 -13.57
CA LYS A 857 -19.93 16.14 -14.06
C LYS A 857 -20.48 16.33 -15.47
N THR A 858 -21.74 16.70 -15.56
CA THR A 858 -22.45 17.10 -16.78
C THR A 858 -23.28 18.37 -16.50
N ASP A 859 -23.62 19.15 -17.54
CA ASP A 859 -24.50 20.33 -17.39
C ASP A 859 -25.89 19.94 -16.87
N LYS A 860 -26.40 18.79 -17.34
CA LYS A 860 -27.57 18.07 -16.83
C LYS A 860 -27.32 16.55 -16.94
N LEU A 861 -27.88 15.73 -16.06
CA LEU A 861 -27.75 14.27 -16.16
C LEU A 861 -28.62 13.76 -17.33
N TYR A 862 -29.83 14.32 -17.46
CA TYR A 862 -30.82 14.04 -18.49
C TYR A 862 -31.52 15.34 -18.94
N VAL A 863 -32.25 15.26 -20.05
CA VAL A 863 -33.01 16.41 -20.57
C VAL A 863 -34.33 16.54 -19.82
N VAL A 864 -34.56 17.69 -19.16
CA VAL A 864 -35.81 18.00 -18.45
C VAL A 864 -36.84 18.57 -19.43
N GLY A 865 -38.09 18.07 -19.40
CA GLY A 865 -39.21 18.63 -20.18
C GLY A 865 -39.54 17.93 -21.51
N SER A 866 -38.98 16.76 -21.81
CA SER A 866 -39.20 16.02 -23.07
C SER A 866 -40.46 15.12 -23.10
N GLY A 867 -41.37 15.24 -22.13
CA GLY A 867 -42.62 14.46 -22.06
C GLY A 867 -42.48 13.02 -21.56
N THR A 868 -41.26 12.48 -21.47
CA THR A 868 -40.91 11.26 -20.71
C THR A 868 -40.02 11.67 -19.54
N SER A 869 -40.33 11.20 -18.33
CA SER A 869 -39.53 11.56 -17.15
C SER A 869 -38.39 10.55 -16.95
N PHE A 870 -37.21 10.99 -16.50
CA PHE A 870 -36.14 10.06 -16.09
C PHE A 870 -36.61 9.06 -15.03
N ALA A 871 -37.57 9.47 -14.20
CA ALA A 871 -38.29 8.57 -13.30
C ALA A 871 -38.98 7.41 -14.03
N GLU A 872 -39.62 7.62 -15.19
CA GLU A 872 -40.22 6.54 -15.99
C GLU A 872 -39.18 5.54 -16.51
N GLU A 873 -37.98 6.00 -16.88
CA GLU A 873 -36.89 5.08 -17.24
C GLU A 873 -36.48 4.21 -16.06
N LEU A 874 -36.28 4.81 -14.88
CA LEU A 874 -35.95 4.06 -13.66
C LEU A 874 -37.07 3.09 -13.26
N LEU A 875 -38.34 3.50 -13.40
CA LEU A 875 -39.52 2.65 -13.13
C LEU A 875 -39.66 1.48 -14.11
N SER A 876 -39.01 1.55 -15.27
CA SER A 876 -38.97 0.41 -16.21
C SER A 876 -38.01 -0.70 -15.77
N LEU A 877 -37.05 -0.40 -14.88
CA LEU A 877 -36.06 -1.35 -14.35
C LEU A 877 -36.62 -2.18 -13.19
N LYS A 878 -37.29 -3.28 -13.53
CA LYS A 878 -37.99 -4.14 -12.55
C LYS A 878 -37.06 -4.98 -11.66
N GLU A 879 -35.81 -5.20 -12.09
CA GLU A 879 -34.83 -6.02 -11.37
C GLU A 879 -33.85 -5.18 -10.52
N LEU A 880 -34.05 -3.86 -10.46
CA LEU A 880 -33.17 -2.94 -9.77
C LEU A 880 -33.18 -3.19 -8.24
N GLU A 881 -32.00 -3.45 -7.67
CA GLU A 881 -31.77 -3.66 -6.23
C GLU A 881 -30.96 -2.51 -5.61
N TYR A 882 -30.02 -1.91 -6.36
CA TYR A 882 -29.17 -0.82 -5.86
C TYR A 882 -29.26 0.37 -6.82
N LEU A 883 -29.59 1.53 -6.27
CA LEU A 883 -29.69 2.77 -7.02
C LEU A 883 -28.93 3.89 -6.29
N ASP A 884 -27.97 4.49 -6.99
CA ASP A 884 -27.20 5.65 -6.52
C ASP A 884 -27.17 6.71 -7.62
N ILE A 885 -27.99 7.75 -7.46
CA ILE A 885 -28.21 8.76 -8.50
C ILE A 885 -28.41 10.15 -7.91
N SER A 886 -28.21 11.15 -8.75
CA SER A 886 -28.59 12.54 -8.49
C SER A 886 -29.88 12.88 -9.25
N PHE A 887 -30.94 13.30 -8.55
CA PHE A 887 -32.13 13.90 -9.17
C PHE A 887 -31.94 15.40 -9.33
N HIS A 888 -32.49 15.98 -10.40
CA HIS A 888 -32.41 17.42 -10.64
C HIS A 888 -33.21 18.23 -9.62
N CYS A 889 -34.36 17.73 -9.18
CA CYS A 889 -35.23 18.41 -8.24
C CYS A 889 -36.07 17.43 -7.41
N PHE A 890 -36.67 17.94 -6.34
CA PHE A 890 -37.53 17.14 -5.46
C PHE A 890 -38.77 16.58 -6.15
N SER A 891 -39.34 17.27 -7.16
CA SER A 891 -40.50 16.77 -7.89
C SER A 891 -40.18 15.51 -8.68
N ASP A 892 -38.97 15.42 -9.25
CA ASP A 892 -38.54 14.24 -10.01
C ASP A 892 -38.36 13.03 -9.06
N TYR A 893 -37.72 13.25 -7.91
CA TYR A 893 -37.65 12.24 -6.85
C TYR A 893 -39.05 11.80 -6.37
N ALA A 894 -39.94 12.75 -6.10
CA ALA A 894 -41.29 12.47 -5.65
C ALA A 894 -42.11 11.71 -6.71
N SER A 895 -41.92 12.00 -7.99
CA SER A 895 -42.56 11.28 -9.09
C SER A 895 -42.08 9.83 -9.21
N TYR A 896 -40.82 9.57 -8.87
CA TYR A 896 -40.26 8.22 -8.85
C TYR A 896 -40.78 7.41 -7.65
N VAL A 897 -40.57 7.92 -6.43
CA VAL A 897 -40.92 7.21 -5.19
C VAL A 897 -42.44 7.15 -4.96
N GLY A 898 -43.18 8.18 -5.37
CA GLY A 898 -44.64 8.23 -5.24
C GLY A 898 -45.41 7.43 -6.31
N SER A 899 -44.71 6.85 -7.29
CA SER A 899 -45.35 6.06 -8.35
C SER A 899 -45.85 4.71 -7.83
N PRO A 900 -47.05 4.24 -8.24
CA PRO A 900 -47.50 2.88 -7.91
C PRO A 900 -46.66 1.78 -8.57
N LYS A 901 -45.81 2.15 -9.55
CA LYS A 901 -44.86 1.24 -10.21
C LYS A 901 -43.49 1.19 -9.51
N PHE A 902 -43.32 1.94 -8.42
CA PHE A 902 -42.05 2.01 -7.70
C PHE A 902 -41.56 0.61 -7.28
N ASN A 903 -40.28 0.36 -7.49
CA ASN A 903 -39.68 -0.95 -7.25
C ASN A 903 -39.39 -1.14 -5.75
N CYS A 904 -40.27 -1.85 -5.05
CA CYS A 904 -40.11 -2.17 -3.63
C CYS A 904 -38.98 -3.18 -3.32
N ARG A 905 -38.27 -3.70 -4.34
CA ARG A 905 -37.11 -4.61 -4.16
C ARG A 905 -35.79 -3.88 -3.93
N LEU A 906 -35.77 -2.55 -4.00
CA LEU A 906 -34.57 -1.78 -3.70
C LEU A 906 -34.06 -2.14 -2.30
N LYS A 907 -32.77 -2.49 -2.24
CA LYS A 907 -31.98 -2.76 -1.04
C LYS A 907 -31.12 -1.57 -0.64
N ARG A 908 -30.85 -0.64 -1.57
CA ARG A 908 -30.13 0.63 -1.32
C ARG A 908 -30.60 1.72 -2.28
N LEU A 909 -30.80 2.94 -1.76
CA LEU A 909 -31.26 4.11 -2.54
C LEU A 909 -30.54 5.40 -2.13
N VAL A 910 -29.39 5.70 -2.72
CA VAL A 910 -28.66 6.96 -2.48
C VAL A 910 -29.17 8.04 -3.45
N VAL A 911 -29.61 9.19 -2.93
CA VAL A 911 -30.36 10.20 -3.71
C VAL A 911 -29.93 11.64 -3.41
N LYS A 912 -29.01 12.18 -4.21
CA LYS A 912 -28.65 13.60 -4.12
C LYS A 912 -29.67 14.47 -4.90
N ILE A 913 -30.04 15.65 -4.38
CA ILE A 913 -31.08 16.53 -4.98
C ILE A 913 -30.57 17.97 -5.06
N GLY A 914 -30.23 18.46 -6.26
CA GLY A 914 -29.73 19.83 -6.51
C GLY A 914 -28.25 19.91 -6.97
N CYS A 915 -27.73 21.13 -7.21
CA CYS A 915 -26.40 21.32 -7.84
C CYS A 915 -25.22 21.47 -6.85
N ARG A 916 -24.50 20.36 -6.66
CA ARG A 916 -23.15 20.17 -6.06
C ARG A 916 -22.67 21.17 -4.99
N SER A 917 -22.50 20.69 -3.75
CA SER A 917 -21.16 20.66 -3.11
C SER A 917 -21.10 20.13 -1.66
N TYR A 918 -19.96 19.50 -1.35
CA TYR A 918 -19.32 19.30 -0.03
C TYR A 918 -19.63 18.07 0.85
N LEU A 919 -20.32 17.02 0.40
CA LEU A 919 -20.21 15.71 1.06
C LEU A 919 -18.97 14.93 0.58
N MET A 920 -17.79 15.57 0.56
CA MET A 920 -16.54 14.81 0.57
C MET A 920 -16.22 14.43 2.01
N GLY A 921 -16.33 13.15 2.34
CA GLY A 921 -15.72 12.58 3.55
C GLY A 921 -16.59 11.70 4.45
N LEU A 922 -17.84 11.37 4.11
CA LEU A 922 -18.71 10.53 4.95
C LEU A 922 -19.17 9.20 4.29
N ASP A 923 -18.68 8.87 3.10
CA ASP A 923 -19.13 7.68 2.36
C ASP A 923 -18.20 6.46 2.45
N ILE A 924 -17.09 6.54 3.19
CA ILE A 924 -16.09 5.46 3.20
C ILE A 924 -16.50 4.25 4.07
N GLU A 925 -17.44 4.41 5.02
CA GLU A 925 -17.72 3.33 6.00
C GLU A 925 -18.94 2.44 5.68
N HIS A 926 -19.80 2.81 4.72
CA HIS A 926 -21.08 2.09 4.48
C HIS A 926 -21.30 1.64 3.02
N GLU A 927 -20.31 1.78 2.13
CA GLU A 927 -20.43 1.36 0.73
C GLU A 927 -20.77 -0.13 0.55
N GLU A 928 -20.54 -0.96 1.57
CA GLU A 928 -20.72 -2.42 1.52
C GLU A 928 -21.86 -2.97 2.41
N MET A 929 -22.68 -2.10 3.04
CA MET A 929 -23.81 -2.57 3.86
C MET A 929 -25.09 -2.75 3.01
N ASN A 930 -25.73 -3.91 3.13
CA ASN A 930 -27.04 -4.21 2.54
C ASN A 930 -28.19 -3.56 3.34
N ILE A 931 -28.10 -2.24 3.55
CA ILE A 931 -29.11 -1.46 4.28
C ILE A 931 -29.76 -0.44 3.35
N MET A 932 -31.04 -0.19 3.58
CA MET A 932 -31.77 0.88 2.91
C MET A 932 -31.28 2.23 3.42
N SER A 933 -30.27 2.79 2.75
CA SER A 933 -29.75 4.11 3.03
C SER A 933 -30.35 5.14 2.08
N ILE A 934 -30.82 6.28 2.59
CA ILE A 934 -31.19 7.47 1.81
C ILE A 934 -30.27 8.62 2.25
N THR A 935 -29.57 9.23 1.29
CA THR A 935 -28.73 10.41 1.54
C THR A 935 -29.26 11.54 0.69
N ILE A 936 -29.70 12.64 1.30
CA ILE A 936 -30.23 13.82 0.60
C ILE A 936 -29.31 15.00 0.89
N ASP A 937 -28.72 15.58 -0.17
CA ASP A 937 -27.86 16.76 -0.10
C ASP A 937 -28.45 17.85 -0.98
N SER A 938 -28.68 19.04 -0.42
CA SER A 938 -29.20 20.22 -1.11
C SER A 938 -28.14 21.30 -1.16
N SER A 939 -27.89 21.88 -2.34
CA SER A 939 -26.78 22.81 -2.58
C SER A 939 -27.18 24.13 -3.25
N GLU A 940 -28.45 24.31 -3.61
CA GLU A 940 -28.98 25.53 -4.26
C GLU A 940 -30.16 26.13 -3.50
N ASN A 941 -30.36 27.44 -3.72
CA ASN A 941 -31.42 28.31 -3.17
C ASN A 941 -32.85 27.97 -3.64
N ASP A 942 -33.13 26.72 -3.99
CA ASP A 942 -34.48 26.31 -4.34
C ASP A 942 -35.32 26.25 -3.06
N HIS A 943 -36.37 27.08 -3.00
CA HIS A 943 -37.36 27.04 -1.93
C HIS A 943 -38.02 25.67 -1.90
N ILE A 944 -37.64 24.86 -0.92
CA ILE A 944 -38.24 23.55 -0.72
C ILE A 944 -39.62 23.76 -0.13
N ILE A 945 -40.65 23.31 -0.85
CA ILE A 945 -41.98 23.12 -0.27
C ILE A 945 -41.85 21.95 0.73
N GLN A 946 -41.69 22.29 2.01
CA GLN A 946 -41.43 21.36 3.14
C GLN A 946 -42.43 20.19 3.25
N ASN A 947 -43.56 20.25 2.55
CA ASN A 947 -44.65 19.27 2.61
C ASN A 947 -44.55 18.14 1.56
N GLY A 948 -43.48 18.06 0.76
CA GLY A 948 -43.40 17.14 -0.39
C GLY A 948 -42.43 15.97 -0.31
N ILE A 949 -41.64 15.80 0.77
CA ILE A 949 -40.59 14.78 0.84
C ILE A 949 -41.11 13.56 1.59
N SER A 950 -41.42 12.49 0.86
CA SER A 950 -41.74 11.18 1.44
C SER A 950 -40.49 10.31 1.51
N ILE A 951 -40.09 9.91 2.71
CA ILE A 951 -39.04 8.93 2.95
C ILE A 951 -39.68 7.54 3.02
N LEU A 952 -39.00 6.53 2.47
CA LEU A 952 -39.48 5.16 2.50
C LEU A 952 -39.52 4.63 3.94
N GLU A 953 -40.60 3.96 4.34
CA GLU A 953 -40.77 3.47 5.73
C GLU A 953 -39.72 2.43 6.14
N ASN A 954 -39.14 1.72 5.16
CA ASN A 954 -38.07 0.73 5.36
C ASN A 954 -36.65 1.33 5.34
N THR A 955 -36.51 2.66 5.40
CA THR A 955 -35.19 3.32 5.47
C THR A 955 -34.52 3.03 6.81
N GLU A 956 -33.32 2.44 6.76
CA GLU A 956 -32.51 2.12 7.94
C GLU A 956 -31.45 3.20 8.24
N LEU A 957 -30.97 3.91 7.21
CA LEU A 957 -29.98 4.97 7.33
C LEU A 957 -30.46 6.23 6.59
N LEU A 958 -30.55 7.36 7.27
CA LEU A 958 -30.94 8.64 6.67
C LEU A 958 -29.84 9.70 6.90
N LYS A 959 -29.23 10.19 5.81
CA LYS A 959 -28.25 11.29 5.84
C LYS A 959 -28.84 12.52 5.16
N ILE A 960 -28.71 13.69 5.77
CA ILE A 960 -29.30 14.94 5.30
C ILE A 960 -28.26 16.06 5.39
N SER A 961 -28.05 16.79 4.29
CA SER A 961 -27.04 17.85 4.24
C SER A 961 -27.49 19.07 3.45
N GLY A 962 -27.02 20.25 3.87
CA GLY A 962 -26.95 21.45 3.01
C GLY A 962 -28.24 22.27 2.85
N PHE A 963 -29.34 21.88 3.49
CA PHE A 963 -30.62 22.59 3.39
C PHE A 963 -30.56 24.01 3.99
N ASN A 964 -30.91 25.02 3.20
CA ASN A 964 -31.08 26.38 3.71
C ASN A 964 -32.44 26.52 4.43
N ASP A 965 -33.58 26.26 3.77
CA ASP A 965 -34.91 26.64 4.26
C ASP A 965 -35.66 25.57 5.09
N LEU A 966 -35.01 24.45 5.44
CA LEU A 966 -35.64 23.35 6.15
C LEU A 966 -35.79 23.67 7.65
N THR A 967 -37.02 23.73 8.15
CA THR A 967 -37.29 24.06 9.57
C THR A 967 -37.61 22.84 10.45
N SER A 968 -38.16 21.74 9.91
CA SER A 968 -38.54 20.53 10.69
C SER A 968 -38.68 19.27 9.81
N PHE A 969 -38.54 18.08 10.42
CA PHE A 969 -38.75 16.77 9.77
C PHE A 969 -40.11 16.10 10.06
N CYS A 970 -41.02 16.75 10.79
CA CYS A 970 -42.27 16.11 11.22
C CYS A 970 -43.15 15.57 10.07
N ASN A 971 -42.98 16.08 8.84
CA ASN A 971 -43.81 15.72 7.68
C ASN A 971 -43.17 14.65 6.76
N TRP A 972 -42.07 14.01 7.14
CA TRP A 972 -41.26 13.17 6.24
C TRP A 972 -41.65 11.67 6.21
N GLY A 973 -42.72 11.28 6.90
CA GLY A 973 -43.24 9.91 6.93
C GLY A 973 -42.91 9.12 8.21
N ARG A 974 -43.31 7.84 8.26
CA ARG A 974 -43.10 6.94 9.40
C ARG A 974 -41.77 6.21 9.27
N LEU A 975 -40.73 6.67 9.97
CA LEU A 975 -39.35 6.14 9.88
C LEU A 975 -39.11 4.90 10.77
N ILE A 976 -40.00 3.91 10.74
CA ILE A 976 -40.09 2.83 11.73
C ILE A 976 -38.82 1.96 11.78
N GLN A 977 -38.12 1.79 10.65
CA GLN A 977 -36.89 0.98 10.56
C GLN A 977 -35.60 1.79 10.70
N LEU A 978 -35.68 3.11 10.92
CA LEU A 978 -34.50 3.97 10.97
C LEU A 978 -33.62 3.60 12.16
N ARG A 979 -32.38 3.19 11.87
CA ARG A 979 -31.33 2.87 12.85
C ARG A 979 -30.33 4.00 13.00
N GLU A 980 -30.01 4.68 11.91
CA GLU A 980 -29.01 5.75 11.95
C GLU A 980 -29.49 7.02 11.25
N PHE A 981 -29.33 8.16 11.93
CA PHE A 981 -29.71 9.47 11.43
C PHE A 981 -28.54 10.44 11.48
N TYR A 982 -28.27 11.11 10.36
CA TYR A 982 -27.21 12.09 10.21
C TYR A 982 -27.78 13.37 9.60
N ILE A 983 -27.52 14.50 10.24
CA ILE A 983 -27.85 15.82 9.70
C ILE A 983 -26.63 16.73 9.74
N GLN A 984 -26.40 17.47 8.66
CA GLN A 984 -25.28 18.40 8.56
C GLN A 984 -25.61 19.70 7.82
N ARG A 985 -25.07 20.84 8.25
CA ARG A 985 -25.12 22.12 7.51
C ARG A 985 -26.54 22.63 7.18
N CYS A 986 -27.57 22.20 7.92
CA CYS A 986 -28.94 22.72 7.76
C CYS A 986 -29.09 24.05 8.51
N LYS A 987 -29.34 25.16 7.78
CA LYS A 987 -29.25 26.52 8.34
C LYS A 987 -30.47 26.95 9.14
N GLU A 988 -31.67 26.79 8.58
CA GLU A 988 -32.92 27.28 9.18
C GLU A 988 -33.59 26.29 10.13
N ILE A 989 -32.98 25.11 10.34
CA ILE A 989 -33.55 24.11 11.24
C ILE A 989 -33.48 24.60 12.68
N ASP A 990 -34.64 24.73 13.33
CA ASP A 990 -34.76 25.14 14.74
C ASP A 990 -35.08 23.96 15.65
N CYS A 991 -35.72 22.91 15.10
CA CYS A 991 -36.11 21.68 15.77
C CYS A 991 -36.07 20.48 14.81
N ILE A 992 -35.49 19.35 15.24
CA ILE A 992 -35.45 18.14 14.39
C ILE A 992 -36.81 17.43 14.42
N TRP A 993 -37.32 17.08 15.61
CA TRP A 993 -38.63 16.46 15.78
C TRP A 993 -39.49 17.16 16.83
N SER A 994 -40.75 17.43 16.47
CA SER A 994 -41.76 18.02 17.34
C SER A 994 -42.89 17.02 17.58
N PHE A 995 -43.17 16.73 18.86
CA PHE A 995 -44.25 15.88 19.33
C PHE A 995 -45.37 16.77 19.90
N LEU A 996 -46.49 16.88 19.19
CA LEU A 996 -47.65 17.67 19.64
C LEU A 996 -48.43 16.89 20.72
N GLU A 997 -48.82 17.59 21.80
CA GLU A 997 -49.73 17.03 22.80
C GLU A 997 -51.13 16.87 22.19
N GLY A 998 -51.65 15.65 22.10
CA GLY A 998 -53.03 15.36 21.68
C GLY A 998 -53.20 14.58 20.37
N GLU A 999 -52.14 14.20 19.67
CA GLU A 999 -52.26 13.26 18.54
C GLU A 999 -52.64 11.84 19.04
N LYS A 1000 -53.63 11.22 18.39
CA LYS A 1000 -54.20 9.92 18.77
C LYS A 1000 -53.11 8.84 18.88
N GLN A 1001 -53.28 7.93 19.85
CA GLN A 1001 -52.36 6.86 20.30
C GLN A 1001 -51.75 5.93 19.23
N GLU A 1002 -52.16 5.99 17.96
CA GLU A 1002 -51.74 5.07 16.89
C GLU A 1002 -50.40 5.45 16.20
N SER A 1003 -49.78 6.59 16.53
CA SER A 1003 -48.54 7.10 15.89
C SER A 1003 -47.24 6.85 16.68
N SER A 1004 -47.23 5.90 17.62
CA SER A 1004 -46.27 5.85 18.74
C SER A 1004 -44.91 5.15 18.53
N SER A 1005 -44.48 4.80 17.31
CA SER A 1005 -43.30 3.92 17.10
C SER A 1005 -42.31 4.30 15.98
N TRP A 1006 -42.45 5.46 15.36
CA TRP A 1006 -41.66 5.94 14.21
C TRP A 1006 -40.14 6.13 14.38
N LEU A 1007 -39.56 6.06 15.58
CA LEU A 1007 -38.09 6.12 15.78
C LEU A 1007 -37.58 5.01 16.69
N ARG A 1008 -38.40 3.97 16.93
CA ARG A 1008 -38.11 2.95 17.95
C ARG A 1008 -36.80 2.21 17.70
N CYS A 1009 -36.40 2.08 16.44
CA CYS A 1009 -35.18 1.40 16.02
C CYS A 1009 -33.94 2.29 16.01
N LEU A 1010 -34.07 3.61 16.25
CA LEU A 1010 -32.97 4.56 16.11
C LEU A 1010 -31.88 4.26 17.15
N GLU A 1011 -30.69 3.89 16.68
CA GLU A 1011 -29.52 3.53 17.48
C GLU A 1011 -28.46 4.66 17.50
N VAL A 1012 -28.29 5.37 16.40
CA VAL A 1012 -27.26 6.43 16.24
C VAL A 1012 -27.87 7.70 15.70
N MET A 1013 -27.57 8.83 16.37
CA MET A 1013 -27.96 10.17 15.92
C MET A 1013 -26.75 11.09 15.90
N ARG A 1014 -26.45 11.69 14.75
CA ARG A 1014 -25.35 12.64 14.58
C ARG A 1014 -25.82 13.95 13.95
N ILE A 1015 -25.45 15.07 14.57
CA ILE A 1015 -25.88 16.43 14.21
C ILE A 1015 -24.65 17.31 14.06
N PHE A 1016 -24.41 17.88 12.88
CA PHE A 1016 -23.21 18.67 12.59
C PHE A 1016 -23.54 20.03 11.96
N LYS A 1017 -23.01 21.13 12.52
CA LYS A 1017 -23.04 22.46 11.89
C LYS A 1017 -24.47 22.95 11.56
N CYS A 1018 -25.42 22.81 12.48
CA CYS A 1018 -26.79 23.32 12.34
C CYS A 1018 -26.96 24.59 13.21
N PRO A 1019 -26.69 25.80 12.67
CA PRO A 1019 -26.48 27.00 13.47
C PRO A 1019 -27.74 27.52 14.17
N ARG A 1020 -28.94 27.35 13.60
CA ARG A 1020 -30.20 27.78 14.24
C ARG A 1020 -30.86 26.73 15.13
N LEU A 1021 -30.28 25.53 15.23
CA LEU A 1021 -30.88 24.44 15.98
C LEU A 1021 -31.00 24.83 17.45
N TYR A 1022 -32.24 24.98 17.93
CA TYR A 1022 -32.54 25.43 19.29
C TYR A 1022 -32.78 24.25 20.24
N THR A 1023 -33.44 23.20 19.77
CA THR A 1023 -33.68 21.94 20.49
C THR A 1023 -33.71 20.76 19.52
N ILE A 1024 -33.37 19.56 19.97
CA ILE A 1024 -33.49 18.34 19.17
C ILE A 1024 -34.94 17.86 19.14
N PHE A 1025 -35.60 17.89 20.30
CA PHE A 1025 -36.94 17.36 20.52
C PHE A 1025 -37.82 18.42 21.18
N LYS A 1026 -38.92 18.79 20.52
CA LYS A 1026 -39.95 19.68 21.09
C LYS A 1026 -41.14 18.84 21.56
N GLY A 1027 -41.57 19.03 22.81
CA GLY A 1027 -42.63 18.23 23.43
C GLY A 1027 -42.11 16.94 24.08
N ILE A 1028 -43.00 16.16 24.69
CA ILE A 1028 -42.67 14.89 25.36
C ILE A 1028 -43.14 13.73 24.46
N PRO A 1029 -42.23 12.89 23.93
CA PRO A 1029 -42.60 11.73 23.14
C PRO A 1029 -43.34 10.68 23.98
N ASN A 1030 -44.17 9.86 23.33
CA ASN A 1030 -44.74 8.66 23.93
C ASN A 1030 -43.64 7.68 24.40
N ILE A 1031 -43.99 6.83 25.37
CA ILE A 1031 -43.06 5.85 25.95
C ILE A 1031 -42.50 4.94 24.85
N GLY A 1032 -41.17 4.89 24.72
CA GLY A 1032 -40.45 3.92 23.87
C GLY A 1032 -39.93 4.43 22.51
N ILE A 1033 -40.22 5.68 22.12
CA ILE A 1033 -39.85 6.24 20.80
C ILE A 1033 -38.35 6.24 20.54
N LEU A 1034 -37.49 6.44 21.55
CA LEU A 1034 -36.02 6.47 21.41
C LEU A 1034 -35.35 5.36 22.21
N SER A 1035 -36.08 4.26 22.44
CA SER A 1035 -35.62 3.19 23.34
C SER A 1035 -34.35 2.50 22.88
N CYS A 1036 -34.05 2.46 21.57
CA CYS A 1036 -32.81 1.84 21.04
C CYS A 1036 -31.62 2.80 20.94
N LEU A 1037 -31.77 4.10 21.24
CA LEU A 1037 -30.71 5.08 20.99
C LEU A 1037 -29.49 4.80 21.88
N ARG A 1038 -28.34 4.52 21.25
CA ARG A 1038 -27.06 4.19 21.87
C ARG A 1038 -26.05 5.34 21.79
N SER A 1039 -26.07 6.10 20.71
CA SER A 1039 -25.06 7.14 20.46
C SER A 1039 -25.70 8.45 20.00
N LEU A 1040 -25.33 9.55 20.67
CA LEU A 1040 -25.71 10.91 20.30
C LEU A 1040 -24.46 11.77 20.14
N GLU A 1041 -24.27 12.33 18.95
CA GLU A 1041 -23.13 13.20 18.61
C GLU A 1041 -23.63 14.54 18.07
N ILE A 1042 -23.17 15.65 18.66
CA ILE A 1042 -23.59 17.00 18.30
C ILE A 1042 -22.35 17.89 18.17
N ILE A 1043 -22.11 18.46 17.00
CA ILE A 1043 -20.93 19.31 16.78
C ILE A 1043 -21.30 20.59 16.04
N GLY A 1044 -20.89 21.77 16.51
CA GLY A 1044 -21.02 23.02 15.73
C GLY A 1044 -22.44 23.59 15.65
N CYS A 1045 -23.30 23.34 16.65
CA CYS A 1045 -24.68 23.82 16.68
C CYS A 1045 -24.82 24.98 17.66
N ASP A 1046 -24.54 26.21 17.20
CA ASP A 1046 -24.22 27.32 18.10
C ASP A 1046 -25.43 27.89 18.87
N ASN A 1047 -26.65 27.89 18.30
CA ASN A 1047 -27.85 28.36 19.01
C ASN A 1047 -28.49 27.33 19.97
N LEU A 1048 -27.93 26.13 20.06
CA LEU A 1048 -28.49 25.06 20.88
C LEU A 1048 -28.36 25.40 22.36
N LYS A 1049 -29.47 25.74 23.03
CA LYS A 1049 -29.44 26.12 24.47
C LYS A 1049 -29.46 24.93 25.41
N THR A 1050 -30.17 23.87 25.02
CA THR A 1050 -30.31 22.61 25.76
C THR A 1050 -30.34 21.43 24.82
N VAL A 1051 -29.63 20.33 25.11
CA VAL A 1051 -29.71 19.09 24.31
C VAL A 1051 -31.04 18.38 24.58
N PHE A 1052 -31.42 18.27 25.86
CA PHE A 1052 -32.66 17.65 26.29
C PHE A 1052 -33.55 18.66 27.00
N SER A 1053 -34.71 19.00 26.43
CA SER A 1053 -35.61 20.02 27.01
C SER A 1053 -36.43 19.54 28.23
N SER A 1054 -36.38 18.25 28.58
CA SER A 1054 -37.10 17.68 29.73
C SER A 1054 -36.36 16.45 30.28
N SER A 1055 -36.30 16.33 31.61
CA SER A 1055 -35.79 15.14 32.31
C SER A 1055 -36.58 13.87 32.02
N ARG A 1056 -37.88 13.99 31.69
CA ARG A 1056 -38.72 12.86 31.29
C ARG A 1056 -38.24 12.22 29.97
N LEU A 1057 -37.70 13.02 29.06
CA LEU A 1057 -37.17 12.52 27.78
C LEU A 1057 -35.91 11.69 28.01
N LEU A 1058 -35.07 12.07 28.97
CA LEU A 1058 -33.89 11.27 29.35
C LEU A 1058 -34.25 9.89 29.91
N GLN A 1059 -35.35 9.78 30.67
CA GLN A 1059 -35.81 8.49 31.20
C GLN A 1059 -36.21 7.51 30.10
N LEU A 1060 -36.48 7.99 28.88
CA LEU A 1060 -36.81 7.16 27.72
C LEU A 1060 -35.55 6.62 27.00
N LEU A 1061 -34.35 7.11 27.34
CA LEU A 1061 -33.06 6.81 26.70
C LEU A 1061 -32.24 5.78 27.50
N GLN A 1062 -32.86 4.67 27.92
CA GLN A 1062 -32.24 3.67 28.81
C GLN A 1062 -31.05 2.92 28.17
N ASN A 1063 -30.95 2.92 26.84
CA ASN A 1063 -29.88 2.24 26.10
C ASN A 1063 -28.73 3.16 25.66
N LEU A 1064 -28.75 4.43 26.05
CA LEU A 1064 -27.75 5.41 25.63
C LEU A 1064 -26.37 5.06 26.23
N GLU A 1065 -25.39 4.84 25.36
CA GLU A 1065 -24.02 4.43 25.70
C GLU A 1065 -23.02 5.60 25.59
N THR A 1066 -23.23 6.50 24.62
CA THR A 1066 -22.31 7.63 24.35
C THR A 1066 -23.08 8.93 24.10
N ILE A 1067 -22.62 10.00 24.75
CA ILE A 1067 -23.01 11.39 24.46
C ILE A 1067 -21.75 12.18 24.15
N GLU A 1068 -21.70 12.79 22.97
CA GLU A 1068 -20.63 13.68 22.55
C GLU A 1068 -21.22 15.02 22.10
N VAL A 1069 -20.76 16.12 22.72
CA VAL A 1069 -21.14 17.49 22.34
C VAL A 1069 -19.91 18.36 22.21
N ARG A 1070 -19.69 18.94 21.02
CA ARG A 1070 -18.52 19.76 20.73
C ARG A 1070 -18.88 21.08 20.02
N ARG A 1071 -18.21 22.19 20.35
CA ARG A 1071 -18.38 23.49 19.64
C ARG A 1071 -19.85 23.93 19.55
N CYS A 1072 -20.53 24.07 20.68
CA CYS A 1072 -21.91 24.56 20.77
C CYS A 1072 -21.94 25.76 21.72
N ASP A 1073 -21.79 26.96 21.18
CA ASP A 1073 -21.41 28.14 21.98
C ASP A 1073 -22.51 28.68 22.91
N GLU A 1074 -23.80 28.57 22.55
CA GLU A 1074 -24.93 29.00 23.40
C GLU A 1074 -25.46 27.91 24.35
N LEU A 1075 -24.84 26.73 24.37
CA LEU A 1075 -25.31 25.62 25.23
C LEU A 1075 -25.08 25.97 26.69
N LYS A 1076 -26.17 26.15 27.44
CA LYS A 1076 -26.13 26.52 28.87
C LYS A 1076 -26.26 25.32 29.78
N GLU A 1077 -27.11 24.37 29.41
CA GLU A 1077 -27.37 23.16 30.18
C GLU A 1077 -27.50 21.96 29.23
N LEU A 1078 -26.91 20.82 29.57
CA LEU A 1078 -27.11 19.61 28.75
C LEU A 1078 -28.56 19.13 28.87
N ILE A 1079 -29.12 19.17 30.08
CA ILE A 1079 -30.48 18.74 30.40
C ILE A 1079 -31.24 19.93 31.01
N GLY A 1080 -32.20 20.47 30.25
CA GLY A 1080 -33.09 21.57 30.63
C GLY A 1080 -34.44 21.10 31.18
N GLY A 1081 -35.22 22.04 31.73
CA GLY A 1081 -36.61 21.83 32.15
C GLY A 1081 -36.86 21.75 33.66
N GLY A 1082 -35.97 22.29 34.50
CA GLY A 1082 -36.19 22.41 35.95
C GLY A 1082 -36.92 23.70 36.35
N ASP A 1083 -38.09 24.01 35.79
CA ASP A 1083 -38.87 25.20 36.20
C ASP A 1083 -39.58 25.05 37.54
N ASN A 1084 -39.55 23.86 38.15
CA ASN A 1084 -40.01 23.66 39.51
C ASN A 1084 -38.82 23.53 40.45
N LYS A 1085 -38.79 24.40 41.46
CA LYS A 1085 -37.89 24.40 42.63
C LYS A 1085 -37.89 23.08 43.45
N ASN A 1086 -38.55 22.01 42.98
CA ASN A 1086 -38.68 20.69 43.61
C ASN A 1086 -38.38 19.52 42.64
N THR A 1087 -37.14 19.34 42.16
CA THR A 1087 -36.79 18.12 41.39
C THR A 1087 -35.64 17.35 42.04
N GLU A 1088 -35.98 16.69 43.15
CA GLU A 1088 -35.15 15.68 43.86
C GLU A 1088 -35.14 14.31 43.17
N THR A 1089 -35.80 14.12 42.02
CA THR A 1089 -35.89 12.81 41.37
C THR A 1089 -34.58 12.45 40.63
N PRO A 1090 -33.89 11.36 41.03
CA PRO A 1090 -32.70 10.90 40.34
C PRO A 1090 -33.04 10.47 38.91
N ILE A 1091 -32.20 10.89 37.94
CA ILE A 1091 -32.27 10.39 36.58
C ILE A 1091 -31.33 9.20 36.45
N THR A 1092 -31.75 8.12 35.79
CA THR A 1092 -30.92 6.93 35.59
C THR A 1092 -30.61 6.73 34.10
N LEU A 1093 -29.33 6.61 33.77
CA LEU A 1093 -28.81 6.23 32.45
C LEU A 1093 -27.90 5.00 32.63
N PRO A 1094 -28.47 3.79 32.71
CA PRO A 1094 -27.76 2.61 33.22
C PRO A 1094 -26.65 2.11 32.28
N LYS A 1095 -26.74 2.42 30.98
CA LYS A 1095 -25.78 1.96 29.96
C LYS A 1095 -24.79 3.04 29.50
N LEU A 1096 -24.86 4.26 30.03
CA LEU A 1096 -23.97 5.35 29.60
C LEU A 1096 -22.53 4.99 29.98
N LYS A 1097 -21.65 4.89 28.98
CA LYS A 1097 -20.22 4.56 29.13
C LYS A 1097 -19.33 5.77 28.93
N ARG A 1098 -19.70 6.69 28.03
CA ARG A 1098 -18.85 7.83 27.64
C ARG A 1098 -19.66 9.13 27.58
N LEU A 1099 -19.17 10.16 28.27
CA LEU A 1099 -19.66 11.53 28.19
C LEU A 1099 -18.53 12.47 27.77
N GLU A 1100 -18.68 13.13 26.64
CA GLU A 1100 -17.63 13.98 26.07
C GLU A 1100 -18.17 15.38 25.73
N LEU A 1101 -17.55 16.40 26.31
CA LEU A 1101 -17.95 17.80 26.25
C LEU A 1101 -16.72 18.63 25.89
N LYS A 1102 -16.71 19.27 24.71
CA LYS A 1102 -15.54 20.04 24.26
C LYS A 1102 -15.91 21.38 23.63
N VAL A 1103 -15.22 22.45 24.00
CA VAL A 1103 -15.43 23.80 23.43
C VAL A 1103 -16.90 24.21 23.61
N LEU A 1104 -17.31 24.35 24.88
CA LEU A 1104 -18.67 24.74 25.27
C LEU A 1104 -18.59 25.92 26.25
N PRO A 1105 -18.33 27.15 25.76
CA PRO A 1105 -17.96 28.29 26.61
C PRO A 1105 -19.04 28.70 27.62
N LYS A 1106 -20.32 28.57 27.27
CA LYS A 1106 -21.45 28.98 28.13
C LYS A 1106 -22.09 27.83 28.94
N LEU A 1107 -21.53 26.62 28.88
CA LEU A 1107 -22.10 25.46 29.57
C LEU A 1107 -21.90 25.62 31.08
N LYS A 1108 -22.99 25.77 31.83
CA LYS A 1108 -22.97 25.97 33.29
C LYS A 1108 -23.15 24.69 34.08
N ASN A 1109 -24.04 23.81 33.60
CA ASN A 1109 -24.41 22.57 34.27
C ASN A 1109 -24.64 21.45 33.26
N ILE A 1110 -24.22 20.23 33.59
CA ILE A 1110 -24.65 19.01 32.87
C ILE A 1110 -26.07 18.65 33.32
N TRP A 1111 -26.28 18.58 34.64
CA TRP A 1111 -27.55 18.36 35.31
C TRP A 1111 -27.46 18.91 36.73
N ARG A 1112 -28.57 19.44 37.27
CA ARG A 1112 -28.60 20.03 38.63
C ARG A 1112 -28.94 19.03 39.74
N GLY A 1113 -29.37 17.83 39.42
CA GLY A 1113 -29.73 16.77 40.38
C GLY A 1113 -28.79 15.56 40.32
N VAL A 1114 -29.30 14.42 40.79
CA VAL A 1114 -28.58 13.13 40.76
C VAL A 1114 -28.72 12.46 39.39
N LEU A 1115 -27.60 12.00 38.83
CA LEU A 1115 -27.53 11.29 37.55
C LEU A 1115 -26.89 9.92 37.75
N ILE A 1116 -27.67 8.86 37.88
CA ILE A 1116 -27.20 7.50 38.13
C ILE A 1116 -26.68 6.88 36.82
N CYS A 1117 -25.37 6.68 36.72
CA CYS A 1117 -24.69 6.11 35.54
C CYS A 1117 -23.73 4.99 35.93
N ASP A 1118 -24.24 3.82 36.31
CA ASP A 1118 -23.40 2.71 36.83
C ASP A 1118 -22.37 2.16 35.82
N SER A 1119 -22.66 2.29 34.52
CA SER A 1119 -21.76 1.85 33.44
C SER A 1119 -20.74 2.90 32.98
N LEU A 1120 -20.71 4.08 33.61
CA LEU A 1120 -19.88 5.21 33.15
C LEU A 1120 -18.41 4.86 33.27
N LYS A 1121 -17.68 4.91 32.16
CA LYS A 1121 -16.25 4.60 32.08
C LYS A 1121 -15.38 5.84 31.94
N SER A 1122 -15.85 6.83 31.16
CA SER A 1122 -15.06 8.02 30.86
C SER A 1122 -15.90 9.29 30.77
N VAL A 1123 -15.41 10.36 31.40
CA VAL A 1123 -15.90 11.72 31.23
C VAL A 1123 -14.75 12.56 30.66
N SER A 1124 -14.99 13.35 29.61
CA SER A 1124 -13.98 14.27 29.05
C SER A 1124 -14.58 15.66 28.94
N VAL A 1125 -13.93 16.65 29.55
CA VAL A 1125 -14.33 18.07 29.51
C VAL A 1125 -13.13 18.91 29.07
N GLN A 1126 -13.23 19.65 27.97
CA GLN A 1126 -12.16 20.53 27.49
C GLN A 1126 -12.72 21.87 27.00
N ASN A 1127 -12.04 22.98 27.29
CA ASN A 1127 -12.48 24.33 26.89
C ASN A 1127 -13.96 24.63 27.26
N CYS A 1128 -14.40 24.23 28.47
CA CYS A 1128 -15.75 24.48 29.01
C CYS A 1128 -15.67 25.39 30.26
N SER A 1129 -15.29 26.66 30.06
CA SER A 1129 -14.88 27.56 31.16
C SER A 1129 -15.97 27.91 32.17
N GLU A 1130 -17.25 27.88 31.79
CA GLU A 1130 -18.36 28.16 32.71
C GLU A 1130 -18.89 26.92 33.46
N LEU A 1131 -18.37 25.72 33.18
CA LEU A 1131 -18.85 24.48 33.79
C LEU A 1131 -18.24 24.33 35.17
N LYS A 1132 -18.96 24.80 36.19
CA LYS A 1132 -18.49 24.82 37.58
C LYS A 1132 -18.85 23.58 38.40
N ARG A 1133 -19.79 22.73 37.94
CA ARG A 1133 -20.28 21.58 38.72
C ARG A 1133 -20.42 20.34 37.85
N LEU A 1134 -20.05 19.19 38.42
CA LEU A 1134 -20.35 17.87 37.86
C LEU A 1134 -21.59 17.28 38.56
N PRO A 1135 -22.42 16.49 37.85
CA PRO A 1135 -23.55 15.82 38.48
C PRO A 1135 -23.07 14.69 39.38
N GLN A 1136 -23.89 14.33 40.37
CA GLN A 1136 -23.64 13.13 41.19
C GLN A 1136 -23.88 11.89 40.33
N PHE A 1137 -22.81 11.20 39.93
CA PHE A 1137 -22.87 10.07 38.98
C PHE A 1137 -23.42 8.77 39.60
N LYS A 1138 -23.73 8.77 40.90
CA LYS A 1138 -24.20 7.62 41.68
C LYS A 1138 -25.38 8.00 42.57
N GLY A 1139 -26.27 7.03 42.81
CA GLY A 1139 -27.50 7.18 43.62
C GLY A 1139 -27.25 7.21 45.13
N LYS A 1140 -28.10 6.51 45.91
CA LYS A 1140 -28.24 6.61 47.38
C LYS A 1140 -26.95 6.49 48.23
N ASP A 1141 -25.86 5.98 47.65
CA ASP A 1141 -24.57 5.85 48.33
C ASP A 1141 -23.60 6.94 47.84
N GLN A 1142 -23.69 8.11 48.50
CA GLN A 1142 -22.97 9.34 48.16
C GLN A 1142 -21.45 9.26 48.43
N SER A 1143 -20.98 8.13 48.96
CA SER A 1143 -19.60 7.92 49.41
C SER A 1143 -18.67 7.33 48.34
N THR A 1144 -19.19 6.89 47.19
CA THR A 1144 -18.41 6.11 46.20
C THR A 1144 -18.66 6.55 44.75
N PRO A 1145 -17.65 6.45 43.87
CA PRO A 1145 -17.81 6.71 42.44
C PRO A 1145 -18.60 5.59 41.74
N PRO A 1146 -19.03 5.78 40.48
CA PRO A 1146 -19.55 4.70 39.66
C PRO A 1146 -18.54 3.56 39.54
N PRO A 1147 -18.94 2.28 39.70
CA PRO A 1147 -18.02 1.15 39.75
C PRO A 1147 -17.25 0.93 38.44
N GLY A 1148 -17.80 1.40 37.31
CA GLY A 1148 -17.16 1.31 36.00
C GLY A 1148 -16.22 2.46 35.64
N LEU A 1149 -16.09 3.50 36.49
CA LEU A 1149 -15.36 4.73 36.14
C LEU A 1149 -13.86 4.46 36.06
N ILE A 1150 -13.27 4.79 34.91
CA ILE A 1150 -11.85 4.59 34.63
C ILE A 1150 -11.12 5.94 34.60
N THR A 1151 -11.72 6.94 33.95
CA THR A 1151 -11.03 8.22 33.69
C THR A 1151 -12.00 9.41 33.67
N ILE A 1152 -11.56 10.54 34.22
CA ILE A 1152 -12.10 11.87 33.96
C ILE A 1152 -10.97 12.71 33.35
N GLU A 1153 -11.15 13.23 32.14
CA GLU A 1153 -10.14 14.03 31.44
C GLU A 1153 -10.56 15.50 31.38
N GLY A 1154 -9.62 16.41 31.63
CA GLY A 1154 -9.82 17.84 31.42
C GLY A 1154 -8.63 18.68 31.84
N SER A 1155 -8.69 20.00 31.62
CA SER A 1155 -7.58 20.87 32.01
C SER A 1155 -7.49 21.02 33.52
N ARG A 1156 -6.27 21.15 34.04
CA ARG A 1156 -6.04 21.33 35.47
C ARG A 1156 -6.75 22.57 36.01
N LYS A 1157 -6.72 23.67 35.24
CA LYS A 1157 -7.42 24.92 35.56
C LYS A 1157 -8.92 24.70 35.75
N TRP A 1158 -9.56 23.94 34.86
CA TRP A 1158 -10.98 23.62 35.00
C TRP A 1158 -11.24 22.76 36.25
N TRP A 1159 -10.47 21.69 36.44
CA TRP A 1159 -10.63 20.79 37.58
C TRP A 1159 -10.52 21.49 38.94
N ASP A 1160 -9.55 22.39 39.07
CA ASP A 1160 -9.32 23.16 40.30
C ASP A 1160 -10.38 24.28 40.49
N SER A 1161 -11.12 24.64 39.43
CA SER A 1161 -12.19 25.64 39.49
C SER A 1161 -13.59 25.06 39.83
N LEU A 1162 -13.71 23.72 39.90
CA LEU A 1162 -14.98 23.06 40.20
C LEU A 1162 -15.47 23.36 41.62
N GLU A 1163 -16.74 23.72 41.74
CA GLU A 1163 -17.49 23.82 42.98
C GLU A 1163 -18.00 22.43 43.38
N TRP A 1164 -17.51 21.89 44.49
CA TRP A 1164 -17.86 20.56 44.98
C TRP A 1164 -19.04 20.60 45.96
N ASP A 1165 -19.97 19.67 45.79
CA ASP A 1165 -21.06 19.44 46.73
C ASP A 1165 -20.48 18.80 48.02
N PRO A 1166 -20.81 19.29 49.23
CA PRO A 1166 -20.42 18.62 50.48
C PRO A 1166 -20.82 17.14 50.54
N ALA A 1167 -21.92 16.77 49.86
CA ALA A 1167 -22.37 15.38 49.73
C ALA A 1167 -21.62 14.58 48.66
N TYR A 1168 -20.83 15.21 47.79
CA TYR A 1168 -20.06 14.55 46.73
C TYR A 1168 -18.69 15.23 46.52
N PRO A 1169 -17.77 15.12 47.50
CA PRO A 1169 -16.51 15.86 47.53
C PRO A 1169 -15.48 15.41 46.47
N GLN A 1170 -14.56 16.32 46.13
CA GLN A 1170 -13.50 16.15 45.11
C GLN A 1170 -12.70 14.85 45.25
N ASN A 1171 -12.39 14.46 46.49
CA ASN A 1171 -11.58 13.28 46.81
C ASN A 1171 -12.19 11.96 46.30
N ILE A 1172 -13.51 11.90 46.06
CA ILE A 1172 -14.19 10.73 45.49
C ILE A 1172 -13.79 10.53 44.02
N LEU A 1173 -13.65 11.61 43.26
CA LEU A 1173 -13.36 11.57 41.82
C LEU A 1173 -11.89 11.83 41.47
N GLN A 1174 -11.12 12.45 42.39
CA GLN A 1174 -9.71 12.78 42.21
C GLN A 1174 -8.83 11.62 41.70
N PRO A 1175 -9.00 10.35 42.13
CA PRO A 1175 -8.20 9.23 41.64
C PRO A 1175 -8.39 8.93 40.14
N PHE A 1176 -9.51 9.36 39.55
CA PHE A 1176 -9.84 9.11 38.15
C PHE A 1176 -9.46 10.28 37.25
N PHE A 1177 -9.12 11.45 37.81
CA PHE A 1177 -8.78 12.63 37.03
C PHE A 1177 -7.42 12.48 36.34
N LYS A 1178 -7.40 12.72 35.02
CA LYS A 1178 -6.19 12.83 34.20
C LYS A 1178 -6.17 14.19 33.54
N GLU A 1179 -5.08 14.91 33.76
CA GLU A 1179 -4.88 16.21 33.13
C GLU A 1179 -4.76 16.05 31.61
N LYS A 1180 -5.49 16.90 30.89
CA LYS A 1180 -5.43 17.02 29.44
C LYS A 1180 -5.46 18.49 29.09
N PRO A 1181 -4.43 19.04 28.42
CA PRO A 1181 -4.36 20.47 28.13
C PRO A 1181 -5.55 20.90 27.26
N ASP A 1182 -6.03 22.13 27.51
CA ASP A 1182 -7.01 22.80 26.66
C ASP A 1182 -6.35 23.09 25.29
N TYR A 1183 -7.10 22.92 24.19
CA TYR A 1183 -6.56 23.26 22.87
C TYR A 1183 -6.45 24.78 22.74
N VAL A 1184 -5.28 25.27 22.31
CA VAL A 1184 -5.12 26.67 21.89
C VAL A 1184 -5.93 26.87 20.62
N SER A 1185 -7.00 27.66 20.69
CA SER A 1185 -7.86 27.95 19.55
C SER A 1185 -7.08 28.80 18.53
N GLY A 1186 -6.57 28.14 17.50
CA GLY A 1186 -5.91 28.76 16.37
C GLY A 1186 -5.81 27.80 15.19
N MET A 1187 -6.96 27.46 14.58
CA MET A 1187 -7.16 27.08 13.17
C MET A 1187 -8.65 26.84 12.88
#